data_AF-A0A960IL79-F1
#
_entry.id   AF-A0A960IL79-F1
#
_cell.length_a   1.000
_cell.length_b   1.000
_cell.length_c   1.000
_cell.angle_alpha   90.00
_cell.angle_beta   90.00
_cell.angle_gamma   90.00
#
_symmetry.space_group_name_H-M   'P 1'
#
loop_
_entity.id
_entity.type
_entity.pdbx_description
1 polymer ?
#
loop_
_entity_poly.entity_id
_entity_poly.type
_entity_poly.pdbx_seq_one_letter_code
_entity_poly.pdbx_strand_id
1 'polypeptide(L)'
;MLNPVRRLSALALLAALAGAAAALPALAADAADVPQVEFEKYTLPNGLQVILHVDRKLPVVHVNQWYHVGSKNEKPGRTGFAHLFEHMMFQGSANAKEEYFSYVERAGANLFEGGVNGTTNSDRTNYFATVPSANLENLLWLESDRLATLTDVTDQEKLDNQRDVVKNERRQGLENVPYGRWFELLAENLYPAGHPYSWPVIGSMADLTAASLDDVKEFFKTYYTPNNLSLVIAGDFDPAEAKRLVEKYFGSIPPGPALARPALWIPELAGEKVIEIADRVPQERVYLAWPSPPFYAPGDAELDLASQVLSDGLSSRLQKALVYDRQLATDVNSFQLSQEISGAFVVIATARPGVELAEIERVVGDEIVRLAKDGPDADELERAKTKIEFQFISGLERIGGFGGKSDRLNQYNTFLGDPGKFAWDLERYRKATAEDVRATVARWADRPERLVLRFHPEKSGRGEAAEVDRSAVPALGADRAFQAPTVQAGKLANGLEVFVVERADLPKVAVSLVTRAGAGADPAGKDGVASLTLSTIDLGTTTRGALDIEKALGDLGTELAGNAGREASTLSFEVLKRNLDPALAIVADVVEHPTFPDSEFEREKKRRLDNLAQQERNGNAVAGRVRSMLAFGADHPYGRPTQGLPETVEGITRDDLVAYHRERWKPGSSAIVFVGDLDLDGALAIAGKHFGSWSGGAAPALEVPPPTAAAPGKIYLVDRQDAAQSVVSQFLPAPAAGSDDRYALELADAVWGGGGFGTRLNLNLREDKGYSYGVFSGMAQYRDGGLWFAGGGVQTDKTKESVVEFVQELDAIAGPRPISEEEFETAKLRKERGYAQQFEAYQRVANQIVGLWTDGLPMTELQAEADGVAATTLAQARAAASKWAKPGEAAILVVGDRKKVEAGLREIGDVVVLDSEARPVE
;
A
#
# COMPACT_ATOMS: atom_id res chain seq x y z
N MET A 1 1.53 48.90 -63.43
CA MET A 1 2.53 48.96 -64.53
C MET A 1 3.88 48.65 -63.90
N LEU A 2 4.26 47.38 -63.70
CA LEU A 2 4.84 46.39 -64.61
C LEU A 2 6.28 46.69 -65.09
N ASN A 3 7.19 45.78 -64.67
CA ASN A 3 8.51 45.38 -65.21
C ASN A 3 9.75 46.25 -64.90
N PRO A 4 11.00 45.69 -64.96
CA PRO A 4 11.46 44.29 -64.78
C PRO A 4 12.78 44.17 -63.98
N VAL A 5 13.23 42.93 -63.67
CA VAL A 5 14.59 42.38 -63.90
C VAL A 5 14.95 41.29 -62.87
N ARG A 6 15.27 40.13 -63.44
CA ARG A 6 15.75 38.88 -62.87
C ARG A 6 17.25 38.93 -62.57
N ARG A 7 17.64 38.10 -61.59
CA ARG A 7 18.92 37.36 -61.46
C ARG A 7 20.19 38.18 -61.22
N LEU A 8 20.69 38.14 -59.97
CA LEU A 8 22.10 37.94 -59.58
C LEU A 8 22.18 38.11 -58.07
N SER A 9 22.41 37.04 -57.32
CA SER A 9 23.10 37.00 -56.00
C SER A 9 23.03 35.58 -55.43
N ALA A 10 23.61 34.63 -56.15
CA ALA A 10 24.17 33.42 -55.57
C ALA A 10 25.69 33.59 -55.65
N LEU A 11 26.42 33.23 -54.59
CA LEU A 11 27.86 33.47 -54.36
C LEU A 11 28.26 34.84 -53.79
N ALA A 12 27.84 35.17 -52.57
CA ALA A 12 28.57 36.10 -51.70
C ALA A 12 28.27 35.94 -50.18
N LEU A 13 27.76 34.78 -49.74
CA LEU A 13 27.48 34.50 -48.33
C LEU A 13 28.08 33.15 -47.87
N LEU A 14 29.31 32.89 -48.31
CA LEU A 14 30.08 31.66 -48.01
C LEU A 14 31.39 31.95 -47.24
N ALA A 15 31.51 33.13 -46.63
CA ALA A 15 32.72 33.54 -45.89
C ALA A 15 32.45 34.38 -44.61
N ALA A 16 31.27 34.25 -44.00
CA ALA A 16 30.95 34.94 -42.74
C ALA A 16 30.15 34.09 -41.73
N LEU A 17 30.25 32.75 -41.82
CA LEU A 17 29.69 31.81 -40.83
C LEU A 17 30.76 30.94 -40.14
N ALA A 18 32.04 31.29 -40.32
CA ALA A 18 33.15 30.68 -39.61
C ALA A 18 33.75 31.71 -38.65
N GLY A 19 33.22 31.79 -37.42
CA GLY A 19 33.81 32.66 -36.40
C GLY A 19 32.87 33.20 -35.33
N ALA A 20 32.01 32.36 -34.76
CA ALA A 20 31.48 32.54 -33.40
C ALA A 20 30.75 31.26 -32.98
N ALA A 21 31.43 30.12 -33.02
CA ALA A 21 31.10 29.02 -32.14
C ALA A 21 31.53 29.47 -30.72
N ALA A 22 30.72 30.34 -30.11
CA ALA A 22 30.78 30.52 -28.68
C ALA A 22 30.35 29.18 -28.09
N ALA A 23 31.31 28.49 -27.49
CA ALA A 23 31.09 27.31 -26.69
C ALA A 23 30.00 27.64 -25.67
N LEU A 24 28.78 27.16 -25.92
CA LEU A 24 27.85 26.92 -24.85
C LEU A 24 28.56 25.90 -23.95
N PRO A 25 28.81 26.20 -22.67
CA PRO A 25 29.18 25.14 -21.76
C PRO A 25 28.00 24.17 -21.82
N ALA A 26 28.24 22.96 -22.32
CA ALA A 26 27.41 21.85 -21.92
C ALA A 26 27.40 21.92 -20.39
N LEU A 27 26.21 22.14 -19.81
CA LEU A 27 26.00 21.85 -18.41
C LEU A 27 26.22 20.35 -18.28
N ALA A 28 27.48 19.95 -18.13
CA ALA A 28 27.81 18.70 -17.49
C ALA A 28 27.11 18.79 -16.14
N ALA A 29 26.06 17.99 -15.95
CA ALA A 29 25.54 17.73 -14.63
C ALA A 29 26.73 17.24 -13.81
N ASP A 30 27.24 18.09 -12.93
CA ASP A 30 28.34 17.73 -12.06
C ASP A 30 27.91 16.50 -11.25
N ALA A 31 28.81 15.54 -11.09
CA ALA A 31 28.63 14.37 -10.24
C ALA A 31 28.44 14.70 -8.73
N ALA A 32 28.18 15.98 -8.39
CA ALA A 32 28.15 16.55 -7.06
C ALA A 32 26.77 16.53 -6.36
N ASP A 33 25.69 16.14 -7.03
CA ASP A 33 24.31 16.19 -6.47
C ASP A 33 23.85 14.91 -5.74
N VAL A 34 24.67 13.85 -5.66
CA VAL A 34 24.32 12.67 -4.84
C VAL A 34 24.74 12.94 -3.39
N PRO A 35 23.81 12.91 -2.40
CA PRO A 35 24.17 13.13 -1.00
C PRO A 35 25.30 12.19 -0.59
N GLN A 36 26.42 12.75 -0.12
CA GLN A 36 27.53 11.95 0.38
C GLN A 36 27.13 11.30 1.71
N VAL A 37 27.10 9.97 1.72
CA VAL A 37 26.85 9.17 2.92
C VAL A 37 28.21 8.86 3.54
N GLU A 38 28.63 9.69 4.49
CA GLU A 38 29.89 9.50 5.22
C GLU A 38 29.81 8.28 6.13
N PHE A 39 30.77 7.36 6.07
CA PHE A 39 30.80 6.20 6.96
C PHE A 39 32.24 5.85 7.35
N GLU A 40 32.37 5.12 8.46
CA GLU A 40 33.61 4.46 8.84
C GLU A 40 33.42 2.94 8.77
N LYS A 41 34.30 2.23 8.05
CA LYS A 41 34.32 0.77 7.98
C LYS A 41 35.56 0.21 8.68
N TYR A 42 35.37 -0.82 9.51
CA TYR A 42 36.45 -1.61 10.09
C TYR A 42 36.03 -3.08 10.23
N THR A 43 36.98 -3.96 10.51
CA THR A 43 36.74 -5.40 10.67
C THR A 43 37.32 -5.87 12.00
N LEU A 44 36.53 -6.62 12.78
CA LEU A 44 37.02 -7.25 14.01
C LEU A 44 37.91 -8.47 13.70
N PRO A 45 38.76 -8.93 14.65
CA PRO A 45 39.61 -10.11 14.43
C PRO A 45 38.86 -11.41 14.07
N ASN A 46 37.59 -11.52 14.47
CA ASN A 46 36.71 -12.65 14.12
C ASN A 46 36.04 -12.52 12.74
N GLY A 47 36.37 -11.47 11.97
CA GLY A 47 35.89 -11.27 10.61
C GLY A 47 34.60 -10.44 10.49
N LEU A 48 33.97 -10.02 11.59
CA LEU A 48 32.80 -9.14 11.56
C LEU A 48 33.14 -7.81 10.89
N GLN A 49 32.45 -7.50 9.80
CA GLN A 49 32.56 -6.19 9.13
C GLN A 49 31.58 -5.21 9.76
N VAL A 50 32.09 -4.07 10.20
CA VAL A 50 31.31 -3.07 10.93
C VAL A 50 31.40 -1.74 10.20
N ILE A 51 30.25 -1.12 9.98
CA ILE A 51 30.09 0.15 9.28
C ILE A 51 29.34 1.11 10.20
N LEU A 52 29.94 2.25 10.50
CA LEU A 52 29.36 3.29 11.34
C LEU A 52 28.98 4.49 10.47
N HIS A 53 27.70 4.86 10.46
CA HIS A 53 27.19 6.05 9.79
C HIS A 53 26.56 7.00 10.80
N VAL A 54 27.23 8.11 11.11
CA VAL A 54 26.70 9.09 12.07
C VAL A 54 25.72 10.01 11.35
N ASP A 55 24.44 9.96 11.75
CA ASP A 55 23.37 10.83 11.27
C ASP A 55 22.59 11.38 12.46
N ARG A 56 22.87 12.64 12.84
CA ARG A 56 22.33 13.28 14.06
C ARG A 56 21.01 14.02 13.86
N LYS A 57 20.29 13.76 12.77
CA LYS A 57 19.02 14.45 12.48
C LYS A 57 17.88 14.07 13.43
N LEU A 58 17.96 12.87 14.02
CA LEU A 58 16.98 12.35 14.98
C LEU A 58 17.74 11.61 16.10
N PRO A 59 17.27 11.67 17.36
CA PRO A 59 17.91 11.00 18.51
C PRO A 59 17.59 9.49 18.53
N VAL A 60 17.81 8.82 17.40
CA VAL A 60 17.60 7.38 17.21
C VAL A 60 18.84 6.75 16.61
N VAL A 61 18.98 5.45 16.83
CA VAL A 61 19.99 4.60 16.20
C VAL A 61 19.31 3.41 15.54
N HIS A 62 19.79 3.08 14.35
CA HIS A 62 19.34 1.98 13.54
C HIS A 62 20.48 0.97 13.40
N VAL A 63 20.25 -0.26 13.83
CA VAL A 63 21.19 -1.37 13.69
C VAL A 63 20.66 -2.28 12.59
N ASN A 64 21.44 -2.46 11.52
CA ASN A 64 21.08 -3.28 10.37
C ASN A 64 22.16 -4.35 10.15
N GLN A 65 21.74 -5.60 10.07
CA GLN A 65 22.60 -6.76 9.90
C GLN A 65 22.24 -7.49 8.63
N TRP A 66 23.23 -7.73 7.77
CA TRP A 66 23.10 -8.60 6.62
C TRP A 66 24.00 -9.82 6.80
N TYR A 67 23.38 -10.98 6.90
CA TYR A 67 24.08 -12.25 6.72
C TYR A 67 24.11 -12.55 5.23
N HIS A 68 25.30 -12.81 4.69
CA HIS A 68 25.45 -13.17 3.29
C HIS A 68 25.10 -14.65 3.11
N VAL A 69 23.82 -14.97 3.30
CA VAL A 69 23.22 -16.28 3.16
C VAL A 69 21.76 -16.09 2.74
N GLY A 70 21.31 -16.77 1.71
CA GLY A 70 19.91 -16.80 1.30
C GLY A 70 19.52 -18.19 0.82
N SER A 71 18.38 -18.32 0.14
CA SER A 71 17.92 -19.64 -0.32
C SER A 71 18.89 -20.33 -1.28
N LYS A 72 19.76 -19.59 -1.99
CA LYS A 72 20.80 -20.16 -2.86
C LYS A 72 21.84 -21.00 -2.11
N ASN A 73 21.98 -20.80 -0.81
CA ASN A 73 22.97 -21.47 0.01
C ASN A 73 22.45 -22.79 0.59
N GLU A 74 21.20 -23.13 0.28
CA GLU A 74 20.52 -24.33 0.75
C GLU A 74 20.96 -25.57 -0.04
N LYS A 75 20.70 -26.74 0.54
CA LYS A 75 21.01 -28.03 -0.08
C LYS A 75 19.72 -28.56 -0.73
N PRO A 76 19.80 -29.20 -1.92
CA PRO A 76 18.67 -29.93 -2.47
C PRO A 76 18.10 -30.94 -1.45
N GLY A 77 16.78 -30.96 -1.29
CA GLY A 77 16.10 -31.77 -0.27
C GLY A 77 16.06 -31.14 1.13
N ARG A 78 16.58 -29.91 1.30
CA ARG A 78 16.56 -29.09 2.53
C ARG A 78 16.37 -27.61 2.17
N THR A 79 15.34 -27.31 1.37
CA THR A 79 14.98 -25.94 0.97
C THR A 79 14.12 -25.22 2.02
N GLY A 80 14.15 -23.88 2.01
CA GLY A 80 13.38 -23.01 2.92
C GLY A 80 14.07 -22.72 4.26
N PHE A 81 15.33 -23.14 4.42
CA PHE A 81 16.10 -22.96 5.66
C PHE A 81 16.48 -21.51 5.90
N ALA A 82 16.88 -20.76 4.87
CA ALA A 82 17.24 -19.35 5.03
C ALA A 82 16.04 -18.54 5.54
N HIS A 83 14.85 -18.80 4.98
CA HIS A 83 13.59 -18.19 5.44
C HIS A 83 13.17 -18.71 6.81
N LEU A 84 13.28 -20.02 7.08
CA LEU A 84 13.03 -20.57 8.42
C LEU A 84 13.92 -19.88 9.47
N PHE A 85 15.17 -19.56 9.15
CA PHE A 85 16.06 -18.85 10.06
C PHE A 85 15.73 -17.36 10.24
N GLU A 86 15.03 -16.74 9.30
CA GLU A 86 14.40 -15.44 9.53
C GLU A 86 13.48 -15.51 10.76
N HIS A 87 12.58 -16.48 10.78
CA HIS A 87 11.63 -16.72 11.87
C HIS A 87 12.35 -17.17 13.15
N MET A 88 13.25 -18.16 13.05
CA MET A 88 13.97 -18.71 14.22
C MET A 88 14.82 -17.66 14.93
N MET A 89 15.38 -16.68 14.21
CA MET A 89 16.17 -15.59 14.80
C MET A 89 15.35 -14.59 15.62
N PHE A 90 14.02 -14.74 15.66
CA PHE A 90 13.13 -14.01 16.56
C PHE A 90 12.68 -14.81 17.78
N GLN A 91 12.99 -16.11 17.88
CA GLN A 91 12.50 -17.03 18.92
C GLN A 91 13.33 -17.06 20.23
N GLY A 92 14.11 -16.00 20.44
CA GLY A 92 14.97 -15.82 21.61
C GLY A 92 16.25 -16.66 21.60
N SER A 93 17.19 -16.29 22.47
CA SER A 93 18.52 -16.86 22.64
C SER A 93 18.78 -17.26 24.09
N ALA A 94 19.98 -17.74 24.44
CA ALA A 94 20.24 -18.28 25.79
C ALA A 94 20.00 -17.26 26.90
N ASN A 95 20.32 -15.99 26.65
CA ASN A 95 20.18 -14.93 27.65
C ASN A 95 18.94 -14.05 27.38
N ALA A 96 18.52 -13.86 26.12
CA ALA A 96 17.26 -13.21 25.76
C ALA A 96 16.14 -14.25 25.53
N LYS A 97 15.49 -14.68 26.62
CA LYS A 97 14.58 -15.84 26.62
C LYS A 97 13.16 -15.61 26.06
N GLU A 98 12.78 -14.35 25.86
CA GLU A 98 11.50 -13.97 25.24
C GLU A 98 11.72 -13.81 23.72
N GLU A 99 10.64 -13.65 22.95
CA GLU A 99 10.78 -13.29 21.54
C GLU A 99 11.50 -11.95 21.37
N TYR A 100 12.29 -11.85 20.30
CA TYR A 100 13.12 -10.68 20.00
C TYR A 100 12.29 -9.39 19.93
N PHE A 101 11.08 -9.45 19.36
CA PHE A 101 10.16 -8.31 19.25
C PHE A 101 9.83 -7.69 20.61
N SER A 102 9.63 -8.51 21.65
CA SER A 102 9.37 -8.03 23.02
C SER A 102 10.55 -7.24 23.61
N TYR A 103 11.78 -7.59 23.27
CA TYR A 103 12.95 -6.84 23.74
C TYR A 103 13.09 -5.50 23.02
N VAL A 104 12.99 -5.49 21.69
CA VAL A 104 13.17 -4.25 20.93
C VAL A 104 12.01 -3.28 21.10
N GLU A 105 10.78 -3.76 21.29
CA GLU A 105 9.62 -2.91 21.63
C GLU A 105 9.85 -2.22 22.99
N ARG A 106 10.32 -2.96 24.01
CA ARG A 106 10.72 -2.36 25.31
C ARG A 106 11.89 -1.39 25.17
N ALA A 107 12.79 -1.63 24.21
CA ALA A 107 13.88 -0.71 23.87
C ALA A 107 13.41 0.50 23.04
N GLY A 108 12.12 0.58 22.67
CA GLY A 108 11.52 1.72 21.97
C GLY A 108 11.43 1.59 20.45
N ALA A 109 11.51 0.39 19.89
CA ALA A 109 11.27 0.15 18.47
C ALA A 109 9.77 0.23 18.11
N ASN A 110 9.44 0.88 16.99
CA ASN A 110 8.07 0.98 16.48
C ASN A 110 7.72 -0.24 15.61
N LEU A 111 6.84 -1.12 16.10
CA LEU A 111 6.38 -2.32 15.37
C LEU A 111 5.40 -2.01 14.23
N PHE A 112 4.62 -0.93 14.32
CA PHE A 112 3.55 -0.60 13.35
C PHE A 112 4.06 0.11 12.09
N GLU A 113 5.18 0.84 12.20
CA GLU A 113 5.80 1.58 11.09
C GLU A 113 7.05 0.87 10.50
N GLY A 114 7.27 -0.41 10.86
CA GLY A 114 8.38 -1.20 10.33
C GLY A 114 9.75 -0.79 10.90
N GLY A 115 9.80 -0.30 12.15
CA GLY A 115 11.02 0.07 12.86
C GLY A 115 11.90 -1.12 13.24
N VAL A 116 11.36 -2.34 13.24
CA VAL A 116 12.08 -3.62 13.33
C VAL A 116 11.51 -4.59 12.30
N ASN A 117 12.37 -5.33 11.62
CA ASN A 117 11.95 -6.44 10.78
C ASN A 117 13.12 -7.38 10.45
N GLY A 118 12.81 -8.50 9.79
CA GLY A 118 13.76 -9.35 9.08
C GLY A 118 13.20 -9.69 7.71
N THR A 119 14.07 -9.95 6.73
CA THR A 119 13.66 -10.50 5.43
C THR A 119 14.72 -11.39 4.84
N THR A 120 14.26 -12.36 4.05
CA THR A 120 15.09 -13.32 3.34
C THR A 120 14.80 -13.23 1.84
N ASN A 121 15.85 -13.20 1.04
CA ASN A 121 15.76 -13.46 -0.39
C ASN A 121 16.73 -14.57 -0.78
N SER A 122 16.93 -14.78 -2.09
CA SER A 122 17.81 -15.85 -2.56
C SER A 122 19.28 -15.65 -2.20
N ASP A 123 19.71 -14.43 -1.88
CA ASP A 123 21.12 -14.07 -1.68
C ASP A 123 21.49 -13.68 -0.24
N ARG A 124 20.54 -13.17 0.54
CA ARG A 124 20.76 -12.62 1.89
C ARG A 124 19.58 -12.88 2.82
N THR A 125 19.88 -12.89 4.11
CA THR A 125 18.93 -12.73 5.21
C THR A 125 19.38 -11.53 6.03
N ASN A 126 18.49 -10.56 6.23
CA ASN A 126 18.77 -9.38 7.04
C ASN A 126 17.84 -9.26 8.23
N TYR A 127 18.32 -8.53 9.23
CA TYR A 127 17.56 -8.13 10.39
C TYR A 127 17.92 -6.70 10.75
N PHE A 128 16.94 -5.93 11.17
CA PHE A 128 17.21 -4.58 11.62
C PHE A 128 16.24 -4.14 12.70
N ALA A 129 16.68 -3.19 13.51
CA ALA A 129 15.85 -2.50 14.47
C ALA A 129 16.30 -1.05 14.64
N THR A 130 15.33 -0.18 14.90
CA THR A 130 15.51 1.24 15.18
C THR A 130 15.04 1.51 16.60
N VAL A 131 15.88 2.11 17.43
CA VAL A 131 15.58 2.44 18.82
C VAL A 131 16.08 3.85 19.14
N PRO A 132 15.59 4.51 20.20
CA PRO A 132 16.22 5.72 20.73
C PRO A 132 17.71 5.50 21.00
N SER A 133 18.55 6.51 20.72
CA SER A 133 20.02 6.39 20.76
C SER A 133 20.58 5.84 22.07
N ALA A 134 19.95 6.17 23.20
CA ALA A 134 20.35 5.69 24.53
C ALA A 134 20.29 4.15 24.67
N ASN A 135 19.55 3.46 23.81
CA ASN A 135 19.37 2.01 23.85
C ASN A 135 20.29 1.25 22.89
N LEU A 136 21.31 1.90 22.30
CA LEU A 136 22.28 1.25 21.42
C LEU A 136 22.95 0.03 22.06
N GLU A 137 23.41 0.14 23.30
CA GLU A 137 24.06 -0.97 24.02
C GLU A 137 23.10 -2.15 24.22
N ASN A 138 21.82 -1.89 24.51
CA ASN A 138 20.82 -2.94 24.67
C ASN A 138 20.60 -3.70 23.35
N LEU A 139 20.48 -2.96 22.24
CA LEU A 139 20.30 -3.57 20.93
C LEU A 139 21.54 -4.37 20.52
N LEU A 140 22.75 -3.83 20.68
CA LEU A 140 23.99 -4.58 20.36
C LEU A 140 24.17 -5.83 21.23
N TRP A 141 23.78 -5.77 22.51
CA TRP A 141 23.74 -6.96 23.37
C TRP A 141 22.78 -8.01 22.82
N LEU A 142 21.54 -7.63 22.51
CA LEU A 142 20.51 -8.53 22.00
C LEU A 142 20.95 -9.19 20.69
N GLU A 143 21.53 -8.40 19.78
CA GLU A 143 22.03 -8.88 18.50
C GLU A 143 23.19 -9.87 18.63
N SER A 144 24.14 -9.54 19.52
CA SER A 144 25.26 -10.43 19.80
C SER A 144 24.82 -11.73 20.47
N ASP A 145 23.81 -11.69 21.34
CA ASP A 145 23.36 -12.86 22.09
C ASP A 145 22.70 -13.89 21.19
N ARG A 146 21.84 -13.43 20.25
CA ARG A 146 21.25 -14.34 19.26
C ARG A 146 22.29 -14.87 18.27
N LEU A 147 23.27 -14.07 17.88
CA LEU A 147 24.37 -14.59 17.06
C LEU A 147 25.19 -15.65 17.81
N ALA A 148 25.43 -15.46 19.11
CA ALA A 148 26.30 -16.34 19.88
C ALA A 148 25.61 -17.62 20.38
N THR A 149 24.32 -17.56 20.73
CA THR A 149 23.70 -18.58 21.59
C THR A 149 22.33 -19.09 21.13
N LEU A 150 21.81 -18.65 19.98
CA LEU A 150 20.48 -19.08 19.49
C LEU A 150 20.35 -20.61 19.45
N THR A 151 21.37 -21.30 18.95
CA THR A 151 21.34 -22.77 18.81
C THR A 151 21.38 -23.53 20.15
N ASP A 152 21.81 -22.88 21.23
CA ASP A 152 21.85 -23.48 22.56
C ASP A 152 20.46 -23.66 23.15
N VAL A 153 19.52 -22.81 22.71
CA VAL A 153 18.11 -22.82 23.11
C VAL A 153 17.17 -23.18 21.95
N THR A 154 17.73 -23.62 20.82
CA THR A 154 16.95 -24.19 19.72
C THR A 154 16.77 -25.68 19.98
N ASP A 155 15.53 -26.07 20.26
CA ASP A 155 15.09 -27.43 20.48
C ASP A 155 14.07 -27.86 19.42
N GLN A 156 13.60 -29.11 19.52
CA GLN A 156 12.68 -29.68 18.55
C GLN A 156 11.31 -28.99 18.58
N GLU A 157 10.85 -28.54 19.76
CA GLU A 157 9.55 -27.90 19.92
C GLU A 157 9.52 -26.55 19.19
N LYS A 158 10.53 -25.70 19.39
CA LYS A 158 10.66 -24.43 18.65
C LYS A 158 10.75 -24.65 17.15
N LEU A 159 11.50 -25.68 16.73
CA LEU A 159 11.63 -26.04 15.32
C LEU A 159 10.28 -26.49 14.73
N ASP A 160 9.55 -27.37 15.41
CA ASP A 160 8.26 -27.85 14.94
C ASP A 160 7.24 -26.70 14.84
N ASN A 161 7.20 -25.82 15.84
CA ASN A 161 6.37 -24.63 15.84
C ASN A 161 6.67 -23.72 14.64
N GLN A 162 7.95 -23.39 14.40
CA GLN A 162 8.32 -22.51 13.30
C GLN A 162 8.16 -23.17 11.93
N ARG A 163 8.38 -24.49 11.81
CA ARG A 163 8.03 -25.24 10.59
C ARG A 163 6.55 -25.12 10.28
N ASP A 164 5.67 -25.26 11.28
CA ASP A 164 4.24 -25.15 11.06
C ASP A 164 3.80 -23.72 10.71
N VAL A 165 4.43 -22.70 11.32
CA VAL A 165 4.25 -21.29 10.93
C VAL A 165 4.65 -21.07 9.46
N VAL A 166 5.87 -21.45 9.06
CA VAL A 166 6.35 -21.26 7.67
C VAL A 166 5.53 -22.07 6.67
N LYS A 167 5.12 -23.29 7.03
CA LYS A 167 4.22 -24.10 6.18
C LYS A 167 2.85 -23.42 6.03
N ASN A 168 2.32 -22.81 7.09
CA ASN A 168 1.08 -22.07 7.01
C ASN A 168 1.22 -20.77 6.20
N GLU A 169 2.34 -20.06 6.36
CA GLU A 169 2.68 -18.88 5.55
C GLU A 169 2.74 -19.25 4.06
N ARG A 170 3.36 -20.39 3.72
CA ARG A 170 3.38 -20.90 2.35
C ARG A 170 1.97 -21.14 1.82
N ARG A 171 1.09 -21.77 2.61
CA ARG A 171 -0.31 -21.95 2.21
C ARG A 171 -1.00 -20.61 1.99
N GLN A 172 -0.84 -19.68 2.92
CA GLN A 172 -1.55 -18.39 2.90
C GLN A 172 -1.03 -17.44 1.82
N GLY A 173 0.28 -17.29 1.67
CA GLY A 173 0.93 -16.29 0.82
C GLY A 173 1.29 -16.78 -0.59
N LEU A 174 1.39 -18.10 -0.81
CA LEU A 174 1.71 -18.68 -2.11
C LEU A 174 0.53 -19.49 -2.68
N GLU A 175 -0.01 -20.43 -1.92
CA GLU A 175 -0.96 -21.43 -2.44
C GLU A 175 -2.43 -20.96 -2.42
N ASN A 176 -2.78 -20.01 -1.54
CA ASN A 176 -4.14 -19.49 -1.36
C ASN A 176 -4.34 -18.05 -1.88
N VAL A 177 -3.30 -17.40 -2.44
CA VAL A 177 -3.44 -16.07 -3.07
C VAL A 177 -3.56 -16.25 -4.59
N PRO A 178 -4.49 -15.54 -5.27
CA PRO A 178 -4.54 -15.54 -6.73
C PRO A 178 -3.18 -15.24 -7.37
N TYR A 179 -2.76 -16.12 -8.28
CA TYR A 179 -1.47 -16.08 -8.97
C TYR A 179 -0.24 -16.28 -8.07
N GLY A 180 -0.39 -16.53 -6.76
CA GLY A 180 0.72 -16.55 -5.78
C GLY A 180 1.86 -17.51 -6.13
N ARG A 181 1.55 -18.58 -6.86
CA ARG A 181 2.53 -19.60 -7.32
C ARG A 181 3.45 -19.15 -8.45
N TRP A 182 3.24 -17.97 -9.06
CA TRP A 182 3.99 -17.56 -10.25
C TRP A 182 5.50 -17.51 -10.03
N PHE A 183 5.97 -17.06 -8.86
CA PHE A 183 7.39 -16.93 -8.56
C PHE A 183 8.06 -18.30 -8.36
N GLU A 184 7.36 -19.25 -7.73
CA GLU A 184 7.80 -20.65 -7.64
C GLU A 184 7.92 -21.26 -9.04
N LEU A 185 6.88 -21.10 -9.86
CA LEU A 185 6.88 -21.60 -11.24
C LEU A 185 8.00 -20.95 -12.07
N LEU A 186 8.28 -19.66 -11.87
CA LEU A 186 9.42 -19.00 -12.51
C LEU A 186 10.74 -19.65 -12.07
N ALA A 187 10.97 -19.79 -10.76
CA ALA A 187 12.19 -20.39 -10.23
C ALA A 187 12.43 -21.79 -10.79
N GLU A 188 11.41 -22.65 -10.73
CA GLU A 188 11.48 -24.05 -11.20
C GLU A 188 11.68 -24.19 -12.71
N ASN A 189 11.22 -23.21 -13.50
CA ASN A 189 11.17 -23.34 -14.95
C ASN A 189 12.17 -22.49 -15.72
N LEU A 190 12.65 -21.39 -15.13
CA LEU A 190 13.65 -20.51 -15.71
C LEU A 190 15.07 -21.03 -15.44
N TYR A 191 15.29 -21.60 -14.25
CA TYR A 191 16.60 -22.12 -13.84
C TYR A 191 16.65 -23.65 -13.97
N PRO A 192 17.76 -24.23 -14.47
CA PRO A 192 17.89 -25.68 -14.59
C PRO A 192 17.92 -26.35 -13.21
N ALA A 193 17.50 -27.61 -13.14
CA ALA A 193 17.53 -28.37 -11.89
C ALA A 193 18.95 -28.38 -11.27
N GLY A 194 19.03 -28.06 -9.98
CA GLY A 194 20.30 -27.94 -9.25
C GLY A 194 20.93 -26.56 -9.30
N HIS A 195 20.37 -25.63 -10.08
CA HIS A 195 20.70 -24.22 -9.99
C HIS A 195 20.23 -23.66 -8.63
N PRO A 196 21.02 -22.84 -7.91
CA PRO A 196 20.64 -22.34 -6.59
C PRO A 196 19.36 -21.47 -6.52
N TYR A 197 18.94 -20.91 -7.66
CA TYR A 197 17.66 -20.19 -7.81
C TYR A 197 16.51 -21.06 -8.37
N SER A 198 16.69 -22.38 -8.47
CA SER A 198 15.64 -23.27 -9.00
C SER A 198 14.59 -23.68 -7.95
N TRP A 199 14.58 -23.06 -6.77
CA TRP A 199 13.58 -23.27 -5.72
C TRP A 199 13.22 -21.93 -5.07
N PRO A 200 11.97 -21.78 -4.60
CA PRO A 200 11.52 -20.54 -3.97
C PRO A 200 12.17 -20.38 -2.58
N VAL A 201 12.28 -19.12 -2.13
CA VAL A 201 12.86 -18.77 -0.83
C VAL A 201 12.14 -19.45 0.34
N ILE A 202 10.82 -19.61 0.24
CA ILE A 202 10.00 -20.27 1.26
C ILE A 202 10.22 -21.79 1.33
N GLY A 203 10.90 -22.38 0.34
CA GLY A 203 11.16 -23.81 0.25
C GLY A 203 9.93 -24.66 -0.08
N SER A 204 10.11 -25.98 -0.08
CA SER A 204 9.06 -26.96 -0.33
C SER A 204 8.45 -27.51 0.96
N MET A 205 7.16 -27.87 0.92
CA MET A 205 6.47 -28.53 2.05
C MET A 205 7.18 -29.82 2.51
N ALA A 206 7.75 -30.57 1.56
CA ALA A 206 8.47 -31.80 1.85
C ALA A 206 9.78 -31.54 2.59
N ASP A 207 10.54 -30.54 2.14
CA ASP A 207 11.85 -30.22 2.73
C ASP A 207 11.70 -29.58 4.11
N LEU A 208 10.74 -28.66 4.27
CA LEU A 208 10.37 -28.11 5.58
C LEU A 208 9.94 -29.23 6.54
N THR A 209 9.22 -30.25 6.03
CA THR A 209 8.80 -31.39 6.85
C THR A 209 9.97 -32.34 7.17
N ALA A 210 10.98 -32.42 6.31
CA ALA A 210 12.16 -33.27 6.48
C ALA A 210 13.29 -32.62 7.30
N ALA A 211 13.22 -31.31 7.56
CA ALA A 211 14.21 -30.56 8.31
C ALA A 211 14.38 -31.08 9.75
N SER A 212 15.56 -31.60 10.10
CA SER A 212 15.87 -32.03 11.47
C SER A 212 16.50 -30.91 12.30
N LEU A 213 16.47 -31.05 13.63
CA LEU A 213 17.16 -30.13 14.53
C LEU A 213 18.66 -30.03 14.24
N ASP A 214 19.29 -31.14 13.85
CA ASP A 214 20.70 -31.16 13.48
C ASP A 214 20.97 -30.38 12.19
N ASP A 215 20.09 -30.51 11.17
CA ASP A 215 20.19 -29.72 9.94
C ASP A 215 20.13 -28.21 10.25
N VAL A 216 19.23 -27.81 11.15
CA VAL A 216 19.06 -26.42 11.58
C VAL A 216 20.31 -25.92 12.31
N LYS A 217 20.82 -26.69 13.27
CA LYS A 217 22.06 -26.34 13.99
C LYS A 217 23.27 -26.28 13.06
N GLU A 218 23.35 -27.17 12.08
CA GLU A 218 24.41 -27.14 11.05
C GLU A 218 24.31 -25.87 10.19
N PHE A 219 23.11 -25.52 9.73
CA PHE A 219 22.89 -24.33 8.90
C PHE A 219 23.29 -23.05 9.65
N PHE A 220 22.86 -22.90 10.91
CA PHE A 220 23.24 -21.75 11.75
C PHE A 220 24.76 -21.66 11.93
N LYS A 221 25.40 -22.75 12.38
CA LYS A 221 26.86 -22.77 12.63
C LYS A 221 27.68 -22.50 11.39
N THR A 222 27.13 -22.81 10.21
CA THR A 222 27.78 -22.54 8.93
C THR A 222 27.64 -21.07 8.58
N TYR A 223 26.42 -20.54 8.55
CA TYR A 223 26.12 -19.26 7.89
C TYR A 223 25.92 -18.06 8.83
N TYR A 224 25.49 -18.27 10.07
CA TYR A 224 25.25 -17.20 11.05
C TYR A 224 26.49 -17.01 11.91
N THR A 225 27.52 -16.39 11.32
CA THR A 225 28.84 -16.27 11.92
C THR A 225 29.42 -14.88 11.69
N PRO A 226 30.31 -14.37 12.58
CA PRO A 226 30.85 -13.01 12.46
C PRO A 226 31.49 -12.72 11.10
N ASN A 227 32.28 -13.66 10.55
CA ASN A 227 32.93 -13.53 9.24
C ASN A 227 31.98 -13.64 8.03
N ASN A 228 30.68 -13.86 8.25
CA ASN A 228 29.64 -13.82 7.23
C ASN A 228 28.64 -12.66 7.42
N LEU A 229 28.90 -11.78 8.40
CA LEU A 229 28.00 -10.72 8.82
C LEU A 229 28.57 -9.33 8.47
N SER A 230 27.72 -8.49 7.88
CA SER A 230 27.91 -7.05 7.76
C SER A 230 26.97 -6.34 8.74
N LEU A 231 27.54 -5.59 9.69
CA LEU A 231 26.82 -4.84 10.71
C LEU A 231 26.93 -3.34 10.42
N VAL A 232 25.81 -2.68 10.12
CA VAL A 232 25.74 -1.22 10.01
C VAL A 232 25.04 -0.65 11.25
N ILE A 233 25.68 0.33 11.89
CA ILE A 233 25.08 1.17 12.94
C ILE A 233 24.94 2.57 12.37
N ALA A 234 23.71 3.05 12.21
CA ALA A 234 23.39 4.33 11.59
C ALA A 234 22.51 5.20 12.49
N GLY A 235 22.84 6.47 12.69
CA GLY A 235 22.02 7.40 13.49
C GLY A 235 22.82 8.27 14.46
N ASP A 236 22.18 8.74 15.53
CA ASP A 236 22.81 9.61 16.52
C ASP A 236 23.49 8.78 17.62
N PHE A 237 24.81 8.66 17.55
CA PHE A 237 25.62 7.98 18.56
C PHE A 237 27.06 8.53 18.59
N ASP A 238 27.82 8.14 19.63
CA ASP A 238 29.26 8.37 19.70
C ASP A 238 30.02 7.18 19.05
N PRO A 239 30.81 7.41 17.98
CA PRO A 239 31.51 6.33 17.28
C PRO A 239 32.53 5.57 18.13
N ALA A 240 33.20 6.24 19.07
CA ALA A 240 34.19 5.58 19.92
C ALA A 240 33.50 4.64 20.91
N GLU A 241 32.37 5.07 21.47
CA GLU A 241 31.56 4.23 22.34
C GLU A 241 30.92 3.06 21.57
N ALA A 242 30.38 3.30 20.37
CA ALA A 242 29.84 2.23 19.53
C ALA A 242 30.91 1.16 19.22
N LYS A 243 32.15 1.55 18.88
CA LYS A 243 33.27 0.60 18.69
C LYS A 243 33.56 -0.21 19.95
N ARG A 244 33.58 0.44 21.11
CA ARG A 244 33.80 -0.23 22.41
C ARG A 244 32.69 -1.25 22.69
N LEU A 245 31.43 -0.90 22.43
CA LEU A 245 30.29 -1.80 22.60
C LEU A 245 30.34 -2.96 21.61
N VAL A 246 30.63 -2.69 20.34
CA VAL A 246 30.79 -3.73 19.31
C VAL A 246 31.89 -4.72 19.69
N GLU A 247 33.08 -4.24 20.10
CA GLU A 247 34.16 -5.11 20.58
C GLU A 247 33.74 -5.93 21.81
N LYS A 248 33.07 -5.29 22.78
CA LYS A 248 32.59 -5.93 24.01
C LYS A 248 31.63 -7.08 23.74
N TYR A 249 30.68 -6.90 22.81
CA TYR A 249 29.58 -7.84 22.60
C TYR A 249 29.86 -8.86 21.49
N PHE A 250 30.54 -8.46 20.42
CA PHE A 250 30.80 -9.33 19.28
C PHE A 250 32.22 -9.89 19.25
N GLY A 251 33.20 -9.25 19.89
CA GLY A 251 34.63 -9.59 19.73
C GLY A 251 35.01 -11.00 20.22
N SER A 252 34.27 -11.54 21.19
CA SER A 252 34.51 -12.89 21.72
C SER A 252 33.81 -14.01 20.94
N ILE A 253 32.90 -13.67 20.01
CA ILE A 253 32.19 -14.67 19.19
C ILE A 253 33.19 -15.23 18.17
N PRO A 254 33.42 -16.55 18.12
CA PRO A 254 34.40 -17.14 17.21
C PRO A 254 33.97 -16.98 15.74
N PRO A 255 34.92 -16.88 14.79
CA PRO A 255 34.59 -16.95 13.37
C PRO A 255 34.01 -18.33 13.01
N GLY A 256 33.16 -18.33 12.00
CA GLY A 256 32.64 -19.51 11.34
C GLY A 256 33.64 -20.17 10.39
N PRO A 257 33.24 -21.27 9.74
CA PRO A 257 34.03 -21.88 8.68
C PRO A 257 34.16 -20.95 7.46
N ALA A 258 35.12 -21.25 6.59
CA ALA A 258 35.17 -20.61 5.28
C ALA A 258 33.98 -21.07 4.44
N LEU A 259 33.27 -20.11 3.83
CA LEU A 259 32.06 -20.37 3.05
C LEU A 259 32.38 -20.51 1.56
N ALA A 260 31.89 -21.58 0.94
CA ALA A 260 31.87 -21.68 -0.51
C ALA A 260 30.77 -20.77 -1.07
N ARG A 261 31.10 -19.96 -2.08
CA ARG A 261 30.16 -19.09 -2.78
C ARG A 261 29.81 -19.71 -4.14
N PRO A 262 28.52 -19.85 -4.48
CA PRO A 262 28.12 -20.23 -5.83
C PRO A 262 28.72 -19.24 -6.85
N ALA A 263 29.22 -19.76 -7.97
CA ALA A 263 29.70 -18.92 -9.06
C ALA A 263 28.51 -18.29 -9.81
N LEU A 264 28.79 -17.20 -10.54
CA LEU A 264 27.84 -16.63 -11.49
C LEU A 264 27.36 -17.72 -12.46
N TRP A 265 26.05 -17.84 -12.63
CA TRP A 265 25.42 -18.83 -13.49
C TRP A 265 24.13 -18.26 -14.07
N ILE A 266 24.23 -17.59 -15.22
CA ILE A 266 23.06 -17.16 -15.97
C ILE A 266 22.56 -18.37 -16.78
N PRO A 267 21.28 -18.78 -16.66
CA PRO A 267 20.79 -19.95 -17.37
C PRO A 267 20.59 -19.66 -18.85
N GLU A 268 20.78 -20.68 -19.69
CA GLU A 268 20.41 -20.65 -21.10
C GLU A 268 19.18 -21.53 -21.31
N LEU A 269 18.13 -20.98 -21.92
CA LEU A 269 16.96 -21.75 -22.33
C LEU A 269 17.17 -22.28 -23.75
N ALA A 270 16.71 -23.51 -24.02
CA ALA A 270 16.82 -24.13 -25.34
C ALA A 270 15.86 -23.51 -26.39
N GLY A 271 14.91 -22.68 -25.95
CA GLY A 271 13.86 -22.05 -26.75
C GLY A 271 12.76 -21.48 -25.84
N GLU A 272 11.64 -21.08 -26.44
CA GLU A 272 10.47 -20.66 -25.68
C GLU A 272 9.89 -21.84 -24.89
N LYS A 273 9.68 -21.65 -23.59
CA LYS A 273 9.07 -22.63 -22.69
C LYS A 273 7.75 -22.07 -22.18
N VAL A 274 6.64 -22.68 -22.57
CA VAL A 274 5.29 -22.27 -22.15
C VAL A 274 4.75 -23.23 -21.09
N ILE A 275 4.27 -22.69 -19.98
CA ILE A 275 3.60 -23.42 -18.90
C ILE A 275 2.16 -22.91 -18.80
N GLU A 276 1.20 -23.82 -18.98
CA GLU A 276 -0.23 -23.55 -18.81
C GLU A 276 -0.65 -23.93 -17.39
N ILE A 277 -1.26 -23.01 -16.65
CA ILE A 277 -1.65 -23.18 -15.25
C ILE A 277 -3.15 -22.91 -15.10
N ALA A 278 -3.90 -23.90 -14.63
CA ALA A 278 -5.25 -23.68 -14.10
C ALA A 278 -5.13 -23.38 -12.59
N ASP A 279 -5.72 -22.27 -12.14
CA ASP A 279 -5.65 -21.81 -10.76
C ASP A 279 -6.90 -20.99 -10.39
N ARG A 280 -7.24 -20.84 -9.10
CA ARG A 280 -8.42 -20.09 -8.63
C ARG A 280 -8.22 -18.57 -8.73
N VAL A 281 -8.05 -18.08 -9.95
CA VAL A 281 -7.72 -16.68 -10.27
C VAL A 281 -8.89 -15.99 -10.98
N PRO A 282 -9.07 -14.67 -10.82
CA PRO A 282 -10.23 -13.95 -11.36
C PRO A 282 -10.16 -13.68 -12.87
N GLN A 283 -8.95 -13.58 -13.43
CA GLN A 283 -8.70 -13.23 -14.83
C GLN A 283 -7.56 -14.08 -15.39
N GLU A 284 -7.49 -14.20 -16.71
CA GLU A 284 -6.30 -14.75 -17.34
C GLU A 284 -5.11 -13.80 -17.17
N ARG A 285 -3.92 -14.34 -16.93
CA ARG A 285 -2.69 -13.55 -16.78
C ARG A 285 -1.51 -14.26 -17.39
N VAL A 286 -0.65 -13.51 -18.08
CA VAL A 286 0.61 -14.00 -18.63
C VAL A 286 1.82 -13.37 -17.92
N TYR A 287 2.84 -14.18 -17.70
CA TYR A 287 4.17 -13.77 -17.28
C TYR A 287 5.17 -14.17 -18.35
N LEU A 288 5.94 -13.22 -18.89
CA LEU A 288 7.04 -13.47 -19.80
C LEU A 288 8.35 -13.17 -19.07
N ALA A 289 9.29 -14.11 -19.04
CA ALA A 289 10.55 -13.96 -18.33
C ALA A 289 11.74 -14.40 -19.18
N TRP A 290 12.78 -13.56 -19.21
CA TRP A 290 14.05 -13.84 -19.89
C TRP A 290 15.18 -13.91 -18.87
N PRO A 291 16.11 -14.88 -18.97
CA PRO A 291 17.36 -14.84 -18.21
C PRO A 291 18.10 -13.51 -18.45
N SER A 292 18.58 -12.87 -17.39
CA SER A 292 19.23 -11.56 -17.49
C SER A 292 20.47 -11.46 -16.58
N PRO A 293 21.26 -10.37 -16.68
CA PRO A 293 22.45 -10.17 -15.86
C PRO A 293 22.17 -10.18 -14.35
N PRO A 294 23.17 -10.55 -13.52
CA PRO A 294 23.10 -10.39 -12.07
C PRO A 294 23.17 -8.91 -11.66
N PHE A 295 22.92 -8.64 -10.37
CA PHE A 295 23.10 -7.31 -9.78
C PHE A 295 24.46 -6.70 -10.14
N TYR A 296 24.46 -5.41 -10.45
CA TYR A 296 25.63 -4.58 -10.68
C TYR A 296 26.48 -4.92 -11.92
N ALA A 297 26.09 -5.95 -12.69
CA ALA A 297 26.74 -6.30 -13.94
C ALA A 297 26.23 -5.43 -15.11
N PRO A 298 27.05 -5.15 -16.13
CA PRO A 298 26.58 -4.40 -17.30
C PRO A 298 25.30 -5.00 -17.91
N GLY A 299 24.28 -4.18 -18.11
CA GLY A 299 22.98 -4.57 -18.64
C GLY A 299 21.86 -4.64 -17.58
N ASP A 300 22.16 -4.69 -16.28
CA ASP A 300 21.10 -4.71 -15.26
C ASP A 300 20.40 -3.34 -15.13
N ALA A 301 21.16 -2.26 -14.97
CA ALA A 301 20.63 -0.88 -14.88
C ALA A 301 19.92 -0.46 -16.17
N GLU A 302 20.42 -0.90 -17.33
CA GLU A 302 19.80 -0.64 -18.62
C GLU A 302 18.46 -1.39 -18.78
N LEU A 303 18.30 -2.57 -18.17
CA LEU A 303 17.02 -3.29 -18.13
C LEU A 303 16.04 -2.67 -17.13
N ASP A 304 16.52 -2.11 -16.01
CA ASP A 304 15.68 -1.28 -15.14
C ASP A 304 15.15 -0.04 -15.89
N LEU A 305 16.00 0.65 -16.66
CA LEU A 305 15.57 1.76 -17.52
C LEU A 305 14.60 1.29 -18.61
N ALA A 306 14.87 0.16 -19.26
CA ALA A 306 13.96 -0.44 -20.24
C ALA A 306 12.59 -0.73 -19.63
N SER A 307 12.55 -1.23 -18.40
CA SER A 307 11.33 -1.48 -17.65
C SER A 307 10.50 -0.21 -17.43
N GLN A 308 11.14 0.89 -17.02
CA GLN A 308 10.45 2.17 -16.84
C GLN A 308 9.85 2.66 -18.16
N VAL A 309 10.60 2.56 -19.27
CA VAL A 309 10.13 2.93 -20.62
C VAL A 309 8.96 2.04 -21.07
N LEU A 310 9.00 0.75 -20.73
CA LEU A 310 8.00 -0.21 -21.16
C LEU A 310 6.70 -0.10 -20.37
N SER A 311 6.71 0.11 -19.05
CA SER A 311 5.50 -0.05 -18.23
C SER A 311 5.20 1.01 -17.16
N ASP A 312 6.10 1.96 -16.88
CA ASP A 312 5.86 2.98 -15.83
C ASP A 312 5.05 4.18 -16.36
N GLY A 313 3.86 4.39 -15.81
CA GLY A 313 2.93 5.45 -16.21
C GLY A 313 2.16 5.18 -17.51
N LEU A 314 1.02 5.87 -17.70
CA LEU A 314 0.09 5.61 -18.81
C LEU A 314 0.69 5.82 -20.22
N SER A 315 1.71 6.68 -20.32
CA SER A 315 2.41 6.98 -21.57
C SER A 315 3.48 5.97 -21.96
N SER A 316 3.84 5.03 -21.08
CA SER A 316 4.82 3.97 -21.38
C SER A 316 4.31 3.01 -22.45
N ARG A 317 5.24 2.38 -23.17
CA ARG A 317 4.93 1.69 -24.42
C ARG A 317 3.89 0.57 -24.26
N LEU A 318 4.05 -0.29 -23.25
CA LEU A 318 3.14 -1.39 -22.98
C LEU A 318 1.82 -0.90 -22.40
N GLN A 319 1.82 0.09 -21.49
CA GLN A 319 0.57 0.66 -20.96
C GLN A 319 -0.26 1.25 -22.09
N LYS A 320 0.37 2.07 -22.94
CA LYS A 320 -0.26 2.66 -24.10
C LYS A 320 -0.77 1.58 -25.07
N ALA A 321 0.04 0.58 -25.41
CA ALA A 321 -0.33 -0.42 -26.40
C ALA A 321 -1.40 -1.41 -25.90
N LEU A 322 -1.26 -1.95 -24.68
CA LEU A 322 -2.10 -3.02 -24.16
C LEU A 322 -3.32 -2.52 -23.40
N VAL A 323 -3.17 -1.47 -22.59
CA VAL A 323 -4.24 -1.00 -21.69
C VAL A 323 -5.05 0.12 -22.35
N TYR A 324 -4.37 1.12 -22.94
CA TYR A 324 -5.02 2.31 -23.49
C TYR A 324 -5.54 2.14 -24.92
N ASP A 325 -4.66 1.90 -25.90
CA ASP A 325 -4.99 1.89 -27.33
C ASP A 325 -5.83 0.67 -27.73
N ARG A 326 -5.37 -0.54 -27.36
CA ARG A 326 -5.99 -1.81 -27.81
C ARG A 326 -6.95 -2.41 -26.80
N GLN A 327 -6.89 -1.96 -25.53
CA GLN A 327 -7.73 -2.46 -24.44
C GLN A 327 -7.70 -3.99 -24.29
N LEU A 328 -6.53 -4.60 -24.47
CA LEU A 328 -6.34 -6.05 -24.35
C LEU A 328 -6.11 -6.48 -22.89
N ALA A 329 -5.46 -5.62 -22.10
CA ALA A 329 -5.12 -5.88 -20.71
C ALA A 329 -5.84 -4.92 -19.75
N THR A 330 -6.07 -5.37 -18.51
CA THR A 330 -6.47 -4.48 -17.40
C THR A 330 -5.29 -3.78 -16.77
N ASP A 331 -4.12 -4.43 -16.80
CA ASP A 331 -2.86 -3.94 -16.27
C ASP A 331 -1.70 -4.65 -16.98
N VAL A 332 -0.58 -3.95 -17.06
CA VAL A 332 0.72 -4.48 -17.48
C VAL A 332 1.81 -3.89 -16.61
N ASN A 333 2.82 -4.69 -16.29
CA ASN A 333 4.02 -4.25 -15.58
C ASN A 333 5.25 -4.97 -16.13
N SER A 334 6.41 -4.36 -15.98
CA SER A 334 7.70 -5.00 -16.22
C SER A 334 8.69 -4.62 -15.11
N PHE A 335 9.74 -5.43 -14.92
CA PHE A 335 10.85 -5.13 -14.00
C PHE A 335 12.05 -6.05 -14.29
N GLN A 336 13.23 -5.59 -13.88
CA GLN A 336 14.44 -6.39 -13.85
C GLN A 336 14.62 -6.99 -12.44
N LEU A 337 14.52 -8.31 -12.34
CA LEU A 337 14.78 -9.10 -11.14
C LEU A 337 16.26 -9.51 -11.11
N SER A 338 17.13 -8.57 -10.78
CA SER A 338 18.56 -8.86 -10.56
C SER A 338 18.76 -9.66 -9.26
N GLN A 339 19.68 -10.62 -9.27
CA GLN A 339 20.15 -11.38 -8.10
C GLN A 339 21.67 -11.58 -8.21
N GLU A 340 22.35 -12.10 -7.19
CA GLU A 340 23.84 -12.13 -7.16
C GLU A 340 24.47 -13.01 -8.25
N ILE A 341 23.89 -14.18 -8.58
CA ILE A 341 24.49 -15.10 -9.55
C ILE A 341 23.81 -15.12 -10.93
N SER A 342 22.64 -14.49 -11.06
CA SER A 342 21.84 -14.34 -12.28
C SER A 342 20.74 -13.31 -12.07
N GLY A 343 20.02 -12.89 -13.11
CA GLY A 343 18.75 -12.18 -13.00
C GLY A 343 17.65 -12.75 -13.90
N ALA A 344 16.50 -12.10 -13.90
CA ALA A 344 15.45 -12.27 -14.90
C ALA A 344 14.81 -10.93 -15.27
N PHE A 345 14.60 -10.65 -16.56
CA PHE A 345 13.73 -9.55 -17.00
C PHE A 345 12.31 -10.09 -17.13
N VAL A 346 11.32 -9.47 -16.48
CA VAL A 346 9.96 -10.01 -16.36
C VAL A 346 8.94 -8.99 -16.86
N VAL A 347 7.98 -9.45 -17.66
CA VAL A 347 6.77 -8.71 -18.05
C VAL A 347 5.54 -9.49 -17.56
N ILE A 348 4.60 -8.79 -16.92
CA ILE A 348 3.35 -9.34 -16.40
C ILE A 348 2.20 -8.58 -17.06
N ALA A 349 1.21 -9.28 -17.60
CA ALA A 349 0.01 -8.66 -18.15
C ALA A 349 -1.26 -9.45 -17.80
N THR A 350 -2.25 -8.77 -17.24
CA THR A 350 -3.56 -9.37 -16.90
C THR A 350 -4.56 -9.06 -18.02
N ALA A 351 -5.15 -10.09 -18.61
CA ALA A 351 -6.07 -9.95 -19.74
C ALA A 351 -7.43 -9.40 -19.32
N ARG A 352 -8.04 -8.61 -20.21
CA ARG A 352 -9.47 -8.33 -20.12
C ARG A 352 -10.27 -9.62 -20.38
N PRO A 353 -11.49 -9.75 -19.83
CA PRO A 353 -12.35 -10.90 -20.10
C PRO A 353 -12.56 -11.13 -21.61
N GLY A 354 -12.31 -12.36 -22.07
CA GLY A 354 -12.48 -12.76 -23.47
C GLY A 354 -11.33 -12.37 -24.40
N VAL A 355 -10.24 -11.80 -23.88
CA VAL A 355 -9.01 -11.56 -24.65
C VAL A 355 -8.07 -12.75 -24.51
N GLU A 356 -7.62 -13.29 -25.64
CA GLU A 356 -6.67 -14.40 -25.68
C GLU A 356 -5.26 -13.94 -25.25
N LEU A 357 -4.62 -14.65 -24.32
CA LEU A 357 -3.26 -14.34 -23.86
C LEU A 357 -2.23 -14.28 -24.99
N ALA A 358 -2.40 -15.08 -26.03
CA ALA A 358 -1.52 -15.07 -27.20
C ALA A 358 -1.50 -13.71 -27.93
N GLU A 359 -2.60 -12.95 -27.91
CA GLU A 359 -2.63 -11.61 -28.50
C GLU A 359 -1.82 -10.61 -27.66
N ILE A 360 -1.94 -10.70 -26.33
CA ILE A 360 -1.17 -9.88 -25.39
C ILE A 360 0.32 -10.17 -25.54
N GLU A 361 0.72 -11.44 -25.57
CA GLU A 361 2.11 -11.87 -25.77
C GLU A 361 2.71 -11.33 -27.07
N ARG A 362 1.92 -11.32 -28.16
CA ARG A 362 2.34 -10.76 -29.43
C ARG A 362 2.59 -9.26 -29.33
N VAL A 363 1.71 -8.50 -28.66
CA VAL A 363 1.88 -7.05 -28.47
C VAL A 363 3.06 -6.74 -27.55
N VAL A 364 3.26 -7.51 -26.48
CA VAL A 364 4.46 -7.40 -25.63
C VAL A 364 5.72 -7.63 -26.48
N GLY A 365 5.73 -8.71 -27.27
CA GLY A 365 6.84 -9.02 -28.17
C GLY A 365 7.13 -7.89 -29.17
N ASP A 366 6.09 -7.33 -29.79
CA ASP A 366 6.24 -6.22 -30.74
C ASP A 366 6.87 -4.97 -30.09
N GLU A 367 6.47 -4.62 -28.86
CA GLU A 367 7.06 -3.48 -28.14
C GLU A 367 8.51 -3.74 -27.71
N ILE A 368 8.83 -4.96 -27.29
CA ILE A 368 10.22 -5.35 -26.99
C ILE A 368 11.10 -5.26 -28.25
N VAL A 369 10.63 -5.80 -29.38
CA VAL A 369 11.33 -5.72 -30.67
C VAL A 369 11.51 -4.26 -31.10
N ARG A 370 10.49 -3.41 -30.93
CA ARG A 370 10.61 -1.97 -31.21
C ARG A 370 11.66 -1.31 -30.32
N LEU A 371 11.66 -1.61 -29.02
CA LEU A 371 12.66 -1.04 -28.10
C LEU A 371 14.07 -1.56 -28.40
N ALA A 372 14.23 -2.83 -28.78
CA ALA A 372 15.50 -3.42 -29.21
C ALA A 372 16.01 -2.89 -30.55
N LYS A 373 15.12 -2.42 -31.42
CA LYS A 373 15.48 -1.92 -32.76
C LYS A 373 15.73 -0.42 -32.79
N ASP A 374 14.85 0.34 -32.14
CA ASP A 374 14.83 1.80 -32.26
C ASP A 374 15.42 2.48 -31.00
N GLY A 375 15.42 1.79 -29.86
CA GLY A 375 15.77 2.36 -28.55
C GLY A 375 14.66 3.23 -27.97
N PRO A 376 14.80 3.69 -26.72
CA PRO A 376 13.95 4.74 -26.18
C PRO A 376 14.25 6.06 -26.89
N ASP A 377 13.24 6.92 -27.06
CA ASP A 377 13.51 8.31 -27.41
C ASP A 377 14.13 9.08 -26.23
N ALA A 378 14.54 10.32 -26.49
CA ALA A 378 15.21 11.14 -25.48
C ALA A 378 14.30 11.42 -24.27
N ASP A 379 13.01 11.66 -24.49
CA ASP A 379 12.08 12.01 -23.42
C ASP A 379 11.73 10.76 -22.59
N GLU A 380 11.53 9.62 -23.23
CA GLU A 380 11.34 8.31 -22.58
C GLU A 380 12.51 7.97 -21.66
N LEU A 381 13.75 8.10 -22.16
CA LEU A 381 14.94 7.79 -21.38
C LEU A 381 15.14 8.76 -20.21
N GLU A 382 14.98 10.06 -20.44
CA GLU A 382 15.16 11.05 -19.37
C GLU A 382 14.09 10.95 -18.29
N ARG A 383 12.83 10.62 -18.64
CA ARG A 383 11.79 10.30 -17.64
C ARG A 383 12.17 9.07 -16.81
N ALA A 384 12.60 8.00 -17.46
CA ALA A 384 13.02 6.76 -16.78
C ALA A 384 14.17 7.03 -15.80
N LYS A 385 15.19 7.77 -16.22
CA LYS A 385 16.31 8.18 -15.36
C LYS A 385 15.86 9.03 -14.19
N THR A 386 15.01 10.03 -14.45
CA THR A 386 14.50 10.94 -13.43
C THR A 386 13.72 10.19 -12.36
N LYS A 387 12.91 9.19 -12.76
CA LYS A 387 12.13 8.37 -11.83
C LYS A 387 13.02 7.52 -10.93
N ILE A 388 14.01 6.83 -11.51
CA ILE A 388 14.98 6.02 -10.74
C ILE A 388 15.78 6.92 -9.81
N GLU A 389 16.21 8.09 -10.28
CA GLU A 389 16.95 9.06 -9.46
C GLU A 389 16.10 9.57 -8.29
N PHE A 390 14.84 9.93 -8.54
CA PHE A 390 13.91 10.35 -7.50
C PHE A 390 13.75 9.26 -6.43
N GLN A 391 13.46 8.01 -6.83
CA GLN A 391 13.35 6.88 -5.92
C GLN A 391 14.66 6.62 -5.16
N PHE A 392 15.80 6.75 -5.86
CA PHE A 392 17.12 6.58 -5.29
C PHE A 392 17.35 7.59 -4.16
N ILE A 393 17.11 8.88 -4.43
CA ILE A 393 17.34 9.98 -3.49
C ILE A 393 16.33 9.96 -2.35
N SER A 394 15.04 9.77 -2.61
CA SER A 394 14.00 9.66 -1.57
C SER A 394 14.28 8.52 -0.59
N GLY A 395 14.87 7.42 -1.06
CA GLY A 395 15.33 6.35 -0.18
C GLY A 395 16.34 6.82 0.89
N LEU A 396 17.25 7.72 0.52
CA LEU A 396 18.31 8.23 1.40
C LEU A 396 17.81 9.16 2.51
N GLU A 397 16.54 9.58 2.48
CA GLU A 397 15.91 10.31 3.59
C GLU A 397 15.89 9.47 4.87
N ARG A 398 15.74 8.15 4.73
CA ARG A 398 15.62 7.23 5.85
C ARG A 398 17.00 6.77 6.33
N ILE A 399 17.24 6.86 7.65
CA ILE A 399 18.49 6.37 8.28
C ILE A 399 18.64 4.85 8.04
N GLY A 400 17.53 4.13 8.09
CA GLY A 400 17.46 2.70 7.81
C GLY A 400 16.09 2.25 7.32
N GLY A 401 15.80 0.94 7.41
CA GLY A 401 14.68 0.31 6.71
C GLY A 401 14.96 0.09 5.22
N PHE A 402 14.03 -0.54 4.50
CA PHE A 402 14.27 -0.99 3.11
C PHE A 402 14.63 0.16 2.16
N GLY A 403 15.80 0.08 1.53
CA GLY A 403 16.30 1.12 0.63
C GLY A 403 16.76 2.42 1.30
N GLY A 404 16.82 2.45 2.64
CA GLY A 404 17.43 3.53 3.43
C GLY A 404 18.97 3.48 3.42
N LYS A 405 19.62 4.44 4.07
CA LYS A 405 21.09 4.54 4.09
C LYS A 405 21.77 3.29 4.66
N SER A 406 21.32 2.78 5.81
CA SER A 406 21.90 1.60 6.45
C SER A 406 21.80 0.34 5.58
N ASP A 407 20.66 0.17 4.90
CA ASP A 407 20.36 -0.99 4.07
C ASP A 407 21.21 -0.99 2.79
N ARG A 408 21.36 0.18 2.14
CA ARG A 408 22.27 0.32 0.98
C ARG A 408 23.74 0.18 1.34
N LEU A 409 24.18 0.72 2.49
CA LEU A 409 25.54 0.49 2.99
C LEU A 409 25.82 -1.01 3.13
N ASN A 410 24.90 -1.76 3.73
CA ASN A 410 25.01 -3.22 3.83
C ASN A 410 24.96 -3.90 2.46
N GLN A 411 24.02 -3.53 1.59
CA GLN A 411 23.88 -4.09 0.25
C GLN A 411 25.17 -3.97 -0.57
N TYR A 412 25.74 -2.76 -0.64
CA TYR A 412 26.97 -2.52 -1.37
C TYR A 412 28.17 -3.20 -0.70
N ASN A 413 28.21 -3.24 0.64
CA ASN A 413 29.26 -3.98 1.33
C ASN A 413 29.21 -5.48 1.05
N THR A 414 28.03 -6.09 1.12
CA THR A 414 27.83 -7.52 0.93
C THR A 414 28.12 -7.96 -0.50
N PHE A 415 27.63 -7.22 -1.51
CA PHE A 415 27.74 -7.65 -2.90
C PHE A 415 28.94 -7.04 -3.67
N LEU A 416 29.40 -5.86 -3.28
CA LEU A 416 30.50 -5.15 -3.96
C LEU A 416 31.77 -5.02 -3.09
N GLY A 417 31.70 -5.40 -1.80
CA GLY A 417 32.82 -5.27 -0.85
C GLY A 417 33.09 -3.83 -0.38
N ASP A 418 32.34 -2.85 -0.90
CA ASP A 418 32.54 -1.42 -0.70
C ASP A 418 31.20 -0.73 -0.40
N PRO A 419 30.93 -0.34 0.87
CA PRO A 419 29.68 0.34 1.23
C PRO A 419 29.49 1.73 0.57
N GLY A 420 30.55 2.35 0.02
CA GLY A 420 30.52 3.72 -0.53
C GLY A 420 29.97 3.84 -1.95
N LYS A 421 29.30 2.83 -2.49
CA LYS A 421 28.93 2.75 -3.91
C LYS A 421 27.71 3.58 -4.35
N PHE A 422 27.18 4.45 -3.50
CA PHE A 422 26.02 5.30 -3.79
C PHE A 422 26.13 6.10 -5.09
N ALA A 423 27.18 6.92 -5.22
CA ALA A 423 27.36 7.76 -6.41
C ALA A 423 27.62 6.93 -7.66
N TRP A 424 28.43 5.87 -7.53
CA TRP A 424 28.74 4.95 -8.63
C TRP A 424 27.47 4.27 -9.16
N ASP A 425 26.59 3.83 -8.26
CA ASP A 425 25.36 3.11 -8.63
C ASP A 425 24.39 4.06 -9.34
N LEU A 426 24.15 5.26 -8.81
CA LEU A 426 23.31 6.25 -9.49
C LEU A 426 23.91 6.71 -10.83
N GLU A 427 25.24 6.82 -10.91
CA GLU A 427 25.91 7.17 -12.17
C GLU A 427 25.72 6.12 -13.27
N ARG A 428 25.52 4.83 -12.95
CA ARG A 428 25.21 3.81 -13.96
C ARG A 428 23.94 4.16 -14.72
N TYR A 429 22.90 4.61 -14.00
CA TYR A 429 21.65 5.05 -14.62
C TYR A 429 21.80 6.38 -15.36
N ARG A 430 22.45 7.38 -14.75
CA ARG A 430 22.62 8.71 -15.37
C ARG A 430 23.40 8.65 -16.69
N LYS A 431 24.45 7.81 -16.74
CA LYS A 431 25.34 7.67 -17.91
C LYS A 431 24.77 6.76 -18.99
N ALA A 432 23.78 5.93 -18.70
CA ALA A 432 23.17 5.06 -19.69
C ALA A 432 22.57 5.89 -20.85
N THR A 433 22.84 5.47 -22.07
CA THR A 433 22.33 6.11 -23.28
C THR A 433 21.19 5.29 -23.90
N ALA A 434 20.44 5.91 -24.83
CA ALA A 434 19.40 5.19 -25.56
C ALA A 434 19.98 3.99 -26.34
N GLU A 435 21.22 4.12 -26.82
CA GLU A 435 21.98 3.04 -27.45
C GLU A 435 22.23 1.87 -26.49
N ASP A 436 22.64 2.16 -25.24
CA ASP A 436 22.93 1.14 -24.24
C ASP A 436 21.65 0.38 -23.85
N VAL A 437 20.54 1.09 -23.65
CA VAL A 437 19.22 0.47 -23.39
C VAL A 437 18.80 -0.37 -24.58
N ARG A 438 18.89 0.16 -25.81
CA ARG A 438 18.55 -0.58 -27.03
C ARG A 438 19.37 -1.87 -27.14
N ALA A 439 20.69 -1.77 -27.06
CA ALA A 439 21.59 -2.91 -27.21
C ALA A 439 21.37 -3.96 -26.11
N THR A 440 21.06 -3.52 -24.90
CA THR A 440 20.76 -4.41 -23.77
C THR A 440 19.44 -5.15 -23.98
N VAL A 441 18.37 -4.45 -24.37
CA VAL A 441 17.08 -5.08 -24.69
C VAL A 441 17.23 -6.06 -25.85
N ALA A 442 17.96 -5.69 -26.90
CA ALA A 442 18.25 -6.58 -28.03
C ALA A 442 19.01 -7.85 -27.61
N ARG A 443 19.90 -7.72 -26.62
CA ARG A 443 20.71 -8.84 -26.13
C ARG A 443 19.96 -9.77 -25.19
N TRP A 444 19.07 -9.24 -24.35
CA TRP A 444 18.50 -9.98 -23.22
C TRP A 444 17.00 -10.25 -23.34
N ALA A 445 16.22 -9.38 -23.99
CA ALA A 445 14.76 -9.48 -24.04
C ALA A 445 14.21 -9.71 -25.46
N ASP A 446 14.88 -9.25 -26.52
CA ASP A 446 14.51 -9.58 -27.92
C ASP A 446 15.02 -10.97 -28.33
N ARG A 447 14.56 -11.98 -27.58
CA ARG A 447 14.95 -13.37 -27.77
C ARG A 447 13.76 -14.30 -27.67
N PRO A 448 13.71 -15.36 -28.50
CA PRO A 448 12.69 -16.40 -28.37
C PRO A 448 12.96 -17.31 -27.16
N GLU A 449 14.18 -17.34 -26.63
CA GLU A 449 14.56 -18.11 -25.44
C GLU A 449 14.00 -17.49 -24.16
N ARG A 450 12.70 -17.71 -23.89
CA ARG A 450 11.98 -17.15 -22.73
C ARG A 450 11.04 -18.15 -22.08
N LEU A 451 10.72 -17.91 -20.81
CA LEU A 451 9.66 -18.60 -20.09
C LEU A 451 8.35 -17.81 -20.24
N VAL A 452 7.26 -18.51 -20.53
CA VAL A 452 5.90 -17.96 -20.57
C VAL A 452 5.04 -18.75 -19.58
N LEU A 453 4.49 -18.10 -18.56
CA LEU A 453 3.52 -18.70 -17.63
C LEU A 453 2.13 -18.12 -17.93
N ARG A 454 1.16 -18.98 -18.23
CA ARG A 454 -0.23 -18.60 -18.53
C ARG A 454 -1.17 -19.12 -17.44
N PHE A 455 -1.77 -18.21 -16.69
CA PHE A 455 -2.74 -18.55 -15.64
C PHE A 455 -4.17 -18.45 -16.17
N HIS A 456 -4.97 -19.47 -15.87
CA HIS A 456 -6.37 -19.64 -16.25
C HIS A 456 -7.25 -19.91 -15.01
N PRO A 457 -8.46 -19.33 -14.86
CA PRO A 457 -9.36 -19.56 -13.72
C PRO A 457 -9.81 -21.03 -13.47
N GLU A 458 -9.82 -21.48 -12.21
CA GLU A 458 -10.20 -22.82 -11.71
C GLU A 458 -11.37 -22.75 -10.69
N LYS A 459 -12.18 -23.82 -10.54
CA LYS A 459 -13.39 -23.86 -9.69
C LYS A 459 -13.25 -24.69 -8.36
N SER A 460 -13.03 -23.98 -7.22
CA SER A 460 -13.46 -24.19 -5.79
C SER A 460 -12.88 -25.25 -4.77
N GLY A 461 -12.78 -24.87 -3.45
CA GLY A 461 -12.97 -25.66 -2.17
C GLY A 461 -11.79 -26.01 -1.17
N ARG A 462 -11.84 -25.61 0.14
CA ARG A 462 -11.62 -26.36 1.46
C ARG A 462 -11.09 -25.56 2.72
N GLY A 463 -11.24 -26.13 3.95
CA GLY A 463 -10.51 -25.88 5.23
C GLY A 463 -10.58 -27.15 6.15
N GLU A 464 -9.98 -27.33 7.36
CA GLU A 464 -8.83 -26.82 8.16
C GLU A 464 -8.69 -27.71 9.45
N ALA A 465 -7.59 -27.64 10.25
CA ALA A 465 -7.55 -27.71 11.74
C ALA A 465 -6.12 -27.86 12.37
N ALA A 466 -5.88 -27.25 13.55
CA ALA A 466 -4.66 -27.25 14.43
C ALA A 466 -4.89 -28.07 15.76
N GLU A 467 -4.07 -28.16 16.84
CA GLU A 467 -3.11 -27.22 17.51
C GLU A 467 -2.26 -27.86 18.67
N VAL A 468 -1.38 -27.04 19.32
CA VAL A 468 -0.47 -27.19 20.52
C VAL A 468 -0.50 -25.87 21.39
N ASP A 469 0.02 -25.82 22.65
CA ASP A 469 -0.17 -24.78 23.72
C ASP A 469 1.06 -23.85 24.08
N ARG A 470 0.80 -22.59 24.55
CA ARG A 470 1.65 -21.36 24.57
C ARG A 470 1.55 -20.47 25.86
N SER A 471 1.80 -20.98 27.06
CA SER A 471 1.08 -20.46 28.25
C SER A 471 1.67 -19.36 29.19
N ALA A 472 2.57 -18.42 28.82
CA ALA A 472 2.83 -17.23 29.71
C ALA A 472 3.39 -15.93 29.06
N VAL A 473 2.89 -14.74 29.49
CA VAL A 473 3.05 -13.38 28.87
C VAL A 473 3.76 -12.33 29.80
N PRO A 474 4.65 -11.43 29.30
CA PRO A 474 5.27 -10.32 30.08
C PRO A 474 4.45 -9.00 30.18
N ALA A 475 4.85 -8.04 31.05
CA ALA A 475 4.12 -6.79 31.40
C ALA A 475 4.59 -5.48 30.67
N LEU A 476 3.72 -4.44 30.59
CA LEU A 476 3.86 -3.18 29.81
C LEU A 476 4.36 -1.93 30.61
N GLY A 477 4.82 -0.87 29.92
CA GLY A 477 5.29 0.42 30.48
C GLY A 477 4.23 1.55 30.61
N ALA A 478 4.66 2.78 30.99
CA ALA A 478 3.78 3.93 31.31
C ALA A 478 3.59 4.95 30.15
N ASP A 479 2.40 5.55 30.06
CA ASP A 479 1.93 6.39 28.93
C ASP A 479 2.32 7.89 29.00
N ARG A 480 2.33 8.59 27.84
CA ARG A 480 2.53 10.05 27.71
C ARG A 480 1.34 10.69 26.99
N ALA A 481 1.00 11.92 27.36
CA ALA A 481 -0.10 12.67 26.75
C ALA A 481 0.25 13.19 25.33
N PHE A 482 -0.70 13.07 24.41
CA PHE A 482 -0.62 13.57 23.04
C PHE A 482 -0.97 15.08 22.96
N GLN A 483 -0.28 15.81 22.07
CA GLN A 483 -0.60 17.19 21.73
C GLN A 483 -0.83 17.31 20.22
N ALA A 484 -2.04 17.70 19.83
CA ALA A 484 -2.43 17.88 18.44
C ALA A 484 -1.77 19.11 17.81
N PRO A 485 -1.50 19.10 16.49
CA PRO A 485 -1.01 20.27 15.79
C PRO A 485 -2.04 21.40 15.81
N THR A 486 -1.56 22.65 15.91
CA THR A 486 -2.43 23.83 15.81
C THR A 486 -2.84 24.07 14.37
N VAL A 487 -4.15 24.12 14.11
CA VAL A 487 -4.70 24.48 12.80
C VAL A 487 -5.00 25.96 12.76
N GLN A 488 -4.33 26.68 11.87
CA GLN A 488 -4.62 28.08 11.56
C GLN A 488 -5.68 28.15 10.47
N ALA A 489 -6.55 29.16 10.51
CA ALA A 489 -7.65 29.29 9.56
C ALA A 489 -7.80 30.72 9.04
N GLY A 490 -8.18 30.84 7.78
CA GLY A 490 -8.53 32.08 7.10
C GLY A 490 -9.61 31.84 6.06
N LYS A 491 -10.06 32.91 5.40
CA LYS A 491 -11.13 32.84 4.40
C LYS A 491 -10.90 33.86 3.29
N LEU A 492 -11.02 33.42 2.04
CA LEU A 492 -10.98 34.30 0.88
C LEU A 492 -12.31 35.05 0.71
N ALA A 493 -12.28 36.18 -0.02
CA ALA A 493 -13.47 37.01 -0.23
C ALA A 493 -14.61 36.29 -0.98
N ASN A 494 -14.30 35.27 -1.78
CA ASN A 494 -15.29 34.44 -2.50
C ASN A 494 -15.89 33.31 -1.64
N GLY A 495 -15.46 33.18 -0.39
CA GLY A 495 -15.99 32.22 0.56
C GLY A 495 -15.17 30.93 0.72
N LEU A 496 -14.10 30.71 -0.06
CA LEU A 496 -13.20 29.57 0.12
C LEU A 496 -12.50 29.66 1.48
N GLU A 497 -12.65 28.63 2.30
CA GLU A 497 -11.96 28.51 3.59
C GLU A 497 -10.55 27.97 3.38
N VAL A 498 -9.59 28.49 4.13
CA VAL A 498 -8.17 28.12 4.03
C VAL A 498 -7.71 27.66 5.41
N PHE A 499 -7.21 26.43 5.50
CA PHE A 499 -6.65 25.86 6.72
C PHE A 499 -5.16 25.56 6.53
N VAL A 500 -4.37 25.82 7.57
CA VAL A 500 -2.92 25.61 7.54
C VAL A 500 -2.45 24.92 8.81
N VAL A 501 -1.66 23.86 8.65
CA VAL A 501 -0.77 23.33 9.69
C VAL A 501 0.65 23.53 9.21
N GLU A 502 1.34 24.51 9.80
CA GLU A 502 2.70 24.86 9.45
C GLU A 502 3.68 23.79 9.95
N ARG A 503 4.48 23.26 9.04
CA ARG A 503 5.50 22.23 9.26
C ARG A 503 6.69 22.52 8.36
N ALA A 504 7.67 23.25 8.90
CA ALA A 504 8.85 23.71 8.16
C ALA A 504 10.00 22.68 8.13
N ASP A 505 9.77 21.45 8.57
CA ASP A 505 10.77 20.38 8.65
C ASP A 505 11.18 19.83 7.27
N LEU A 506 10.31 19.90 6.27
CA LEU A 506 10.61 19.54 4.88
C LEU A 506 10.12 20.63 3.92
N PRO A 507 10.84 20.93 2.82
CA PRO A 507 10.43 21.94 1.84
C PRO A 507 9.33 21.40 0.90
N LYS A 508 8.26 20.83 1.47
CA LYS A 508 7.09 20.28 0.78
C LYS A 508 5.80 20.74 1.42
N VAL A 509 4.71 20.63 0.67
CA VAL A 509 3.36 20.96 1.12
C VAL A 509 2.40 19.89 0.59
N ALA A 510 1.62 19.31 1.50
CA ALA A 510 0.44 18.53 1.17
C ALA A 510 -0.76 19.48 1.04
N VAL A 511 -1.52 19.33 -0.03
CA VAL A 511 -2.67 20.19 -0.35
C VAL A 511 -3.89 19.31 -0.57
N SER A 512 -4.98 19.61 0.14
CA SER A 512 -6.28 18.97 -0.07
C SER A 512 -7.35 20.04 -0.28
N LEU A 513 -8.01 20.04 -1.44
CA LEU A 513 -9.22 20.81 -1.70
C LEU A 513 -10.44 19.90 -1.50
N VAL A 514 -11.27 20.23 -0.52
CA VAL A 514 -12.52 19.52 -0.21
C VAL A 514 -13.72 20.40 -0.53
N THR A 515 -14.76 19.82 -1.13
CA THR A 515 -16.02 20.49 -1.47
C THR A 515 -17.22 19.68 -0.99
N ARG A 516 -18.33 20.32 -0.58
CA ARG A 516 -19.60 19.66 -0.23
C ARG A 516 -20.39 19.17 -1.47
N ALA A 517 -19.67 18.49 -2.35
CA ALA A 517 -20.14 17.87 -3.58
C ALA A 517 -19.92 16.34 -3.49
N GLY A 518 -20.53 15.70 -2.49
CA GLY A 518 -20.54 14.24 -2.36
C GLY A 518 -21.73 13.57 -3.07
N ALA A 519 -21.71 12.24 -3.12
CA ALA A 519 -22.73 11.43 -3.79
C ALA A 519 -24.15 11.59 -3.21
N GLY A 520 -24.27 12.06 -1.96
CA GLY A 520 -25.57 12.40 -1.37
C GLY A 520 -26.32 13.48 -2.15
N ALA A 521 -25.61 14.30 -2.93
CA ALA A 521 -26.18 15.32 -3.80
C ALA A 521 -26.35 14.86 -5.27
N ASP A 522 -26.13 13.59 -5.60
CA ASP A 522 -26.35 13.09 -6.96
C ASP A 522 -27.81 13.34 -7.40
N PRO A 523 -28.06 13.69 -8.68
CA PRO A 523 -29.43 13.84 -9.17
C PRO A 523 -30.22 12.52 -9.02
N ALA A 524 -31.53 12.61 -8.79
CA ALA A 524 -32.38 11.43 -8.65
C ALA A 524 -32.30 10.53 -9.91
N GLY A 525 -32.08 9.23 -9.70
CA GLY A 525 -31.90 8.25 -10.79
C GLY A 525 -30.55 8.34 -11.52
N LYS A 526 -29.60 9.14 -11.02
CA LYS A 526 -28.25 9.33 -11.57
C LYS A 526 -27.18 9.11 -10.50
N ASP A 527 -27.37 8.10 -9.66
CA ASP A 527 -26.41 7.77 -8.61
C ASP A 527 -25.06 7.42 -9.23
N GLY A 528 -23.97 7.97 -8.68
CA GLY A 528 -22.62 7.86 -9.21
C GLY A 528 -22.13 9.09 -9.97
N VAL A 529 -22.95 10.14 -10.18
CA VAL A 529 -22.55 11.39 -10.87
C VAL A 529 -21.37 12.06 -10.16
N ALA A 530 -21.40 12.23 -8.84
CA ALA A 530 -20.30 12.81 -8.08
C ALA A 530 -19.01 12.02 -8.31
N SER A 531 -19.10 10.69 -8.21
CA SER A 531 -17.95 9.81 -8.36
C SER A 531 -17.38 9.81 -9.78
N LEU A 532 -18.23 9.82 -10.83
CA LEU A 532 -17.79 9.98 -12.21
C LEU A 532 -17.24 11.37 -12.50
N THR A 533 -17.77 12.41 -11.85
CA THR A 533 -17.22 13.77 -11.92
C THR A 533 -15.76 13.72 -11.47
N LEU A 534 -15.45 13.13 -10.30
CA LEU A 534 -14.08 13.06 -9.79
C LEU A 534 -13.16 12.16 -10.61
N SER A 535 -13.68 11.08 -11.21
CA SER A 535 -12.88 10.24 -12.12
C SER A 535 -12.58 10.91 -13.47
N THR A 536 -13.25 12.02 -13.80
CA THR A 536 -13.15 12.67 -15.11
C THR A 536 -12.66 14.13 -15.02
N ILE A 537 -12.61 14.72 -13.82
CA ILE A 537 -12.39 16.17 -13.62
C ILE A 537 -11.02 16.63 -14.14
N ASP A 538 -10.01 15.79 -14.02
CA ASP A 538 -8.63 16.02 -14.45
C ASP A 538 -8.32 15.48 -15.85
N LEU A 539 -9.33 14.93 -16.55
CA LEU A 539 -9.18 14.40 -17.91
C LEU A 539 -9.35 15.45 -19.02
N GLY A 540 -9.50 16.72 -18.63
CA GLY A 540 -9.42 17.83 -19.58
C GLY A 540 -10.04 19.11 -19.07
N THR A 541 -9.39 20.22 -19.34
CA THR A 541 -9.87 21.58 -19.06
C THR A 541 -10.06 22.36 -20.35
N THR A 542 -10.54 23.59 -20.24
CA THR A 542 -10.63 24.50 -21.40
C THR A 542 -9.26 24.84 -22.00
N THR A 543 -8.16 24.57 -21.28
CA THR A 543 -6.80 24.92 -21.72
C THR A 543 -5.86 23.73 -21.89
N ARG A 544 -6.20 22.54 -21.38
CA ARG A 544 -5.33 21.34 -21.39
C ARG A 544 -6.13 20.06 -21.63
N GLY A 545 -5.56 19.11 -22.37
CA GLY A 545 -6.06 17.74 -22.41
C GLY A 545 -5.58 16.90 -21.21
N ALA A 546 -6.14 15.70 -21.03
CA ALA A 546 -5.74 14.76 -19.96
C ALA A 546 -4.21 14.57 -19.88
N LEU A 547 -3.57 14.26 -21.02
CA LEU A 547 -2.13 14.00 -21.08
C LEU A 547 -1.28 15.24 -20.75
N ASP A 548 -1.79 16.44 -21.08
CA ASP A 548 -1.09 17.69 -20.75
C ASP A 548 -1.15 17.99 -19.25
N ILE A 549 -2.27 17.68 -18.59
CA ILE A 549 -2.46 17.84 -17.14
C ILE A 549 -1.56 16.87 -16.40
N GLU A 550 -1.61 15.57 -16.76
CA GLU A 550 -0.77 14.53 -16.17
C GLU A 550 0.71 14.87 -16.34
N LYS A 551 1.14 15.22 -17.56
CA LYS A 551 2.52 15.61 -17.84
C LYS A 551 2.93 16.83 -17.01
N ALA A 552 2.10 17.87 -16.95
CA ALA A 552 2.45 19.10 -16.24
C ALA A 552 2.58 18.88 -14.73
N LEU A 553 1.76 18.02 -14.12
CA LEU A 553 1.90 17.63 -12.72
C LEU A 553 3.13 16.71 -12.52
N GLY A 554 3.35 15.76 -13.44
CA GLY A 554 4.51 14.86 -13.41
C GLY A 554 5.85 15.61 -13.52
N ASP A 555 5.94 16.62 -14.39
CA ASP A 555 7.11 17.52 -14.51
C ASP A 555 7.41 18.26 -13.18
N LEU A 556 6.40 18.43 -12.31
CA LEU A 556 6.52 19.04 -10.98
C LEU A 556 6.78 18.01 -9.87
N GLY A 557 6.83 16.72 -10.21
CA GLY A 557 7.02 15.61 -9.29
C GLY A 557 5.79 15.31 -8.44
N THR A 558 4.59 15.54 -8.96
CA THR A 558 3.33 15.35 -8.25
C THR A 558 2.27 14.68 -9.13
N GLU A 559 1.22 14.17 -8.50
CA GLU A 559 0.03 13.61 -9.14
C GLU A 559 -1.21 14.10 -8.39
N LEU A 560 -2.34 14.19 -9.10
CA LEU A 560 -3.60 14.60 -8.51
C LEU A 560 -4.44 13.36 -8.18
N ALA A 561 -4.84 13.21 -6.93
CA ALA A 561 -5.75 12.15 -6.50
C ALA A 561 -7.13 12.74 -6.21
N GLY A 562 -8.18 12.11 -6.76
CA GLY A 562 -9.57 12.50 -6.56
C GLY A 562 -10.43 11.40 -5.95
N ASN A 563 -11.27 11.75 -4.98
CA ASN A 563 -12.24 10.83 -4.39
C ASN A 563 -13.57 11.52 -4.09
N ALA A 564 -14.68 10.81 -4.30
CA ALA A 564 -16.02 11.25 -3.94
C ALA A 564 -16.56 10.41 -2.78
N GLY A 565 -16.69 11.04 -1.62
CA GLY A 565 -17.40 10.49 -0.46
C GLY A 565 -18.90 10.75 -0.52
N ARG A 566 -19.58 10.47 0.58
CA ARG A 566 -21.04 10.63 0.67
C ARG A 566 -21.46 12.09 0.77
N GLU A 567 -20.77 12.90 1.58
CA GLU A 567 -21.11 14.32 1.79
C GLU A 567 -20.15 15.29 1.10
N ALA A 568 -18.94 14.85 0.79
CA ALA A 568 -17.90 15.68 0.20
C ALA A 568 -17.09 14.92 -0.84
N SER A 569 -16.45 15.69 -1.72
CA SER A 569 -15.42 15.22 -2.64
C SER A 569 -14.12 15.96 -2.38
N THR A 570 -12.99 15.28 -2.61
CA THR A 570 -11.67 15.80 -2.31
C THR A 570 -10.73 15.60 -3.49
N LEU A 571 -9.95 16.63 -3.81
CA LEU A 571 -8.76 16.56 -4.65
C LEU A 571 -7.53 16.81 -3.78
N SER A 572 -6.52 15.97 -3.88
CA SER A 572 -5.31 16.07 -3.06
C SER A 572 -4.04 15.79 -3.85
N PHE A 573 -2.95 16.47 -3.49
CA PHE A 573 -1.62 16.27 -4.04
C PHE A 573 -0.54 16.70 -3.04
N GLU A 574 0.66 16.13 -3.16
CA GLU A 574 1.85 16.57 -2.41
C GLU A 574 2.90 17.11 -3.39
N VAL A 575 3.52 18.24 -3.06
CA VAL A 575 4.50 18.87 -3.94
C VAL A 575 5.61 19.57 -3.15
N LEU A 576 6.79 19.72 -3.76
CA LEU A 576 7.84 20.59 -3.19
C LEU A 576 7.37 22.04 -3.16
N LYS A 577 7.71 22.79 -2.11
CA LYS A 577 7.31 24.20 -1.91
C LYS A 577 7.62 25.08 -3.12
N ARG A 578 8.79 24.88 -3.74
CA ARG A 578 9.20 25.60 -4.96
C ARG A 578 8.26 25.39 -6.16
N ASN A 579 7.56 24.26 -6.19
CA ASN A 579 6.65 23.85 -7.25
C ASN A 579 5.17 24.04 -6.85
N LEU A 580 4.87 24.58 -5.66
CA LEU A 580 3.50 24.75 -5.17
C LEU A 580 2.69 25.71 -6.06
N ASP A 581 3.28 26.83 -6.46
CA ASP A 581 2.61 27.82 -7.30
C ASP A 581 2.21 27.27 -8.70
N PRO A 582 3.12 26.64 -9.47
CA PRO A 582 2.72 26.05 -10.75
C PRO A 582 1.77 24.85 -10.60
N ALA A 583 1.89 24.05 -9.53
CA ALA A 583 0.98 22.93 -9.29
C ALA A 583 -0.45 23.43 -8.99
N LEU A 584 -0.60 24.43 -8.11
CA LEU A 584 -1.89 25.04 -7.82
C LEU A 584 -2.52 25.72 -9.03
N ALA A 585 -1.73 26.28 -9.95
CA ALA A 585 -2.25 26.84 -11.19
C ALA A 585 -2.95 25.77 -12.05
N ILE A 586 -2.39 24.55 -12.11
CA ILE A 586 -2.98 23.43 -12.85
C ILE A 586 -4.23 22.92 -12.13
N VAL A 587 -4.15 22.74 -10.81
CA VAL A 587 -5.29 22.26 -10.01
C VAL A 587 -6.46 23.26 -10.03
N ALA A 588 -6.18 24.56 -9.99
CA ALA A 588 -7.22 25.58 -10.14
C ALA A 588 -7.91 25.52 -11.51
N ASP A 589 -7.16 25.27 -12.59
CA ASP A 589 -7.75 25.08 -13.92
C ASP A 589 -8.62 23.80 -13.99
N VAL A 590 -8.17 22.70 -13.37
CA VAL A 590 -8.95 21.45 -13.22
C VAL A 590 -10.24 21.68 -12.43
N VAL A 591 -10.18 22.48 -11.37
CA VAL A 591 -11.32 22.74 -10.49
C VAL A 591 -12.31 23.73 -11.11
N GLU A 592 -11.84 24.79 -11.75
CA GLU A 592 -12.69 25.88 -12.23
C GLU A 592 -13.19 25.65 -13.66
N HIS A 593 -12.41 24.97 -14.50
CA HIS A 593 -12.68 24.85 -15.93
C HIS A 593 -12.64 23.41 -16.49
N PRO A 594 -13.15 22.38 -15.79
CA PRO A 594 -13.19 21.03 -16.35
C PRO A 594 -14.15 20.98 -17.55
N THR A 595 -13.74 20.26 -18.58
CA THR A 595 -14.52 20.09 -19.81
C THR A 595 -15.18 18.73 -19.92
N PHE A 596 -14.79 17.76 -19.10
CA PHE A 596 -15.30 16.38 -19.14
C PHE A 596 -15.38 15.83 -20.57
N PRO A 597 -14.27 15.69 -21.32
CA PRO A 597 -14.34 15.38 -22.75
C PRO A 597 -15.16 14.12 -23.04
N ASP A 598 -15.99 14.12 -24.09
CA ASP A 598 -16.95 13.02 -24.36
C ASP A 598 -16.28 11.63 -24.40
N SER A 599 -15.12 11.53 -25.05
CA SER A 599 -14.35 10.28 -25.13
C SER A 599 -13.84 9.80 -23.77
N GLU A 600 -13.44 10.73 -22.91
CA GLU A 600 -12.92 10.46 -21.57
C GLU A 600 -14.07 10.04 -20.63
N PHE A 601 -15.19 10.76 -20.71
CA PHE A 601 -16.41 10.44 -19.98
C PHE A 601 -16.93 9.03 -20.31
N GLU A 602 -17.08 8.71 -21.60
CA GLU A 602 -17.58 7.38 -22.02
C GLU A 602 -16.62 6.25 -21.58
N ARG A 603 -15.31 6.51 -21.57
CA ARG A 603 -14.32 5.54 -21.07
C ARG A 603 -14.46 5.31 -19.57
N GLU A 604 -14.54 6.37 -18.77
CA GLU A 604 -14.67 6.24 -17.31
C GLU A 604 -16.03 5.67 -16.91
N LYS A 605 -17.09 5.98 -17.66
CA LYS A 605 -18.41 5.34 -17.51
C LYS A 605 -18.33 3.84 -17.78
N LYS A 606 -17.69 3.41 -18.87
CA LYS A 606 -17.48 1.98 -19.18
C LYS A 606 -16.66 1.30 -18.09
N ARG A 607 -15.55 1.91 -17.66
CA ARG A 607 -14.71 1.41 -16.56
C ARG A 607 -15.51 1.29 -15.26
N ARG A 608 -16.40 2.25 -14.96
CA ARG A 608 -17.30 2.18 -13.81
C ARG A 608 -18.24 0.98 -13.89
N LEU A 609 -18.87 0.73 -15.03
CA LEU A 609 -19.75 -0.41 -15.23
C LEU A 609 -19.01 -1.75 -15.10
N ASP A 610 -17.80 -1.84 -15.67
CA ASP A 610 -16.92 -3.02 -15.52
C ASP A 610 -16.59 -3.27 -14.04
N ASN A 611 -16.23 -2.21 -13.29
CA ASN A 611 -15.94 -2.29 -11.86
C ASN A 611 -17.16 -2.71 -11.03
N LEU A 612 -18.35 -2.16 -11.33
CA LEU A 612 -19.59 -2.54 -10.66
C LEU A 612 -19.91 -4.02 -10.93
N ALA A 613 -19.74 -4.50 -12.15
CA ALA A 613 -19.92 -5.92 -12.49
C ALA A 613 -18.95 -6.85 -11.74
N GLN A 614 -17.71 -6.39 -11.50
CA GLN A 614 -16.77 -7.13 -10.66
C GLN A 614 -17.19 -7.12 -9.18
N GLN A 615 -17.67 -5.99 -8.67
CA GLN A 615 -18.16 -5.85 -7.29
C GLN A 615 -19.38 -6.73 -7.01
N GLU A 616 -20.25 -7.00 -7.99
CA GLU A 616 -21.36 -7.96 -7.85
C GLU A 616 -20.89 -9.36 -7.40
N ARG A 617 -19.65 -9.75 -7.74
CA ARG A 617 -19.07 -11.03 -7.34
C ARG A 617 -18.50 -11.00 -5.92
N ASN A 618 -18.28 -9.82 -5.36
CA ASN A 618 -17.73 -9.62 -4.02
C ASN A 618 -18.84 -9.43 -2.99
N GLY A 619 -19.06 -10.42 -2.13
CA GLY A 619 -20.14 -10.41 -1.14
C GLY A 619 -20.04 -9.25 -0.14
N ASN A 620 -18.84 -8.79 0.21
CA ASN A 620 -18.66 -7.65 1.11
C ASN A 620 -19.02 -6.32 0.41
N ALA A 621 -18.70 -6.19 -0.88
CA ALA A 621 -19.08 -5.01 -1.66
C ALA A 621 -20.61 -4.90 -1.79
N VAL A 622 -21.28 -6.01 -2.15
CA VAL A 622 -22.74 -6.10 -2.20
C VAL A 622 -23.34 -5.79 -0.82
N ALA A 623 -22.80 -6.37 0.26
CA ALA A 623 -23.28 -6.15 1.61
C ALA A 623 -23.18 -4.67 2.02
N GLY A 624 -22.04 -4.00 1.77
CA GLY A 624 -21.87 -2.58 2.10
C GLY A 624 -22.84 -1.66 1.35
N ARG A 625 -23.09 -1.96 0.08
CA ARG A 625 -24.03 -1.22 -0.77
C ARG A 625 -25.48 -1.39 -0.28
N VAL A 626 -25.96 -2.63 -0.22
CA VAL A 626 -27.33 -2.96 0.18
C VAL A 626 -27.59 -2.55 1.64
N ARG A 627 -26.61 -2.68 2.54
CA ARG A 627 -26.73 -2.18 3.92
C ARG A 627 -27.05 -0.69 3.95
N SER A 628 -26.37 0.13 3.15
CA SER A 628 -26.64 1.57 3.14
C SER A 628 -28.07 1.86 2.67
N MET A 629 -28.50 1.19 1.60
CA MET A 629 -29.85 1.32 1.05
C MET A 629 -30.92 0.86 2.05
N LEU A 630 -30.67 -0.21 2.81
CA LEU A 630 -31.59 -0.68 3.85
C LEU A 630 -31.58 0.22 5.08
N ALA A 631 -30.42 0.73 5.50
CA ALA A 631 -30.30 1.55 6.71
C ALA A 631 -31.02 2.90 6.56
N PHE A 632 -30.96 3.50 5.36
CA PHE A 632 -31.49 4.85 5.13
C PHE A 632 -32.70 4.90 4.20
N GLY A 633 -32.91 3.87 3.37
CA GLY A 633 -33.81 3.89 2.22
C GLY A 633 -33.04 4.08 0.91
N ALA A 634 -33.43 3.37 -0.15
CA ALA A 634 -32.72 3.36 -1.44
C ALA A 634 -32.63 4.76 -2.08
N ASP A 635 -33.66 5.60 -1.92
CA ASP A 635 -33.70 6.97 -2.47
C ASP A 635 -33.09 8.02 -1.52
N HIS A 636 -32.71 7.63 -0.30
CA HIS A 636 -32.19 8.57 0.70
C HIS A 636 -30.76 9.01 0.34
N PRO A 637 -30.35 10.27 0.54
CA PRO A 637 -28.99 10.75 0.25
C PRO A 637 -27.88 9.88 0.86
N TYR A 638 -28.09 9.39 2.08
CA TYR A 638 -27.16 8.46 2.73
C TYR A 638 -27.35 6.98 2.36
N GLY A 639 -28.45 6.60 1.72
CA GLY A 639 -28.70 5.23 1.29
C GLY A 639 -28.17 4.91 -0.10
N ARG A 640 -28.15 5.90 -0.99
CA ARG A 640 -27.70 5.77 -2.38
C ARG A 640 -26.24 5.34 -2.47
N PRO A 641 -25.90 4.37 -3.34
CA PRO A 641 -24.51 3.91 -3.51
C PRO A 641 -23.62 5.04 -4.06
N THR A 642 -22.48 5.29 -3.42
CA THR A 642 -21.57 6.38 -3.84
C THR A 642 -21.00 6.19 -5.25
N GLN A 643 -20.90 4.93 -5.70
CA GLN A 643 -20.44 4.61 -7.05
C GLN A 643 -21.57 4.46 -8.08
N GLY A 644 -22.82 4.56 -7.67
CA GLY A 644 -24.00 4.25 -8.47
C GLY A 644 -24.34 2.77 -8.55
N LEU A 645 -25.44 2.49 -9.23
CA LEU A 645 -25.90 1.18 -9.69
C LEU A 645 -25.73 1.06 -11.21
N PRO A 646 -25.61 -0.15 -11.79
CA PRO A 646 -25.49 -0.33 -13.24
C PRO A 646 -26.53 0.48 -14.04
N GLU A 647 -27.82 0.36 -13.69
CA GLU A 647 -28.91 1.07 -14.36
C GLU A 647 -28.76 2.61 -14.27
N THR A 648 -28.43 3.12 -13.08
CA THR A 648 -28.25 4.57 -12.88
C THR A 648 -27.04 5.09 -13.64
N VAL A 649 -25.92 4.35 -13.62
CA VAL A 649 -24.67 4.73 -14.29
C VAL A 649 -24.83 4.70 -15.79
N GLU A 650 -25.49 3.68 -16.35
CA GLU A 650 -25.86 3.62 -17.76
C GLU A 650 -26.65 4.85 -18.20
N GLY A 651 -27.50 5.39 -17.31
CA GLY A 651 -28.25 6.61 -17.55
C GLY A 651 -27.42 7.89 -17.52
N ILE A 652 -26.28 7.94 -16.83
CA ILE A 652 -25.49 9.17 -16.67
C ILE A 652 -24.97 9.66 -18.02
N THR A 653 -25.03 10.97 -18.25
CA THR A 653 -24.50 11.66 -19.42
C THR A 653 -23.40 12.64 -19.01
N ARG A 654 -22.55 13.06 -19.96
CA ARG A 654 -21.56 14.11 -19.72
C ARG A 654 -22.19 15.39 -19.19
N ASP A 655 -23.36 15.76 -19.71
CA ASP A 655 -24.06 16.97 -19.29
C ASP A 655 -24.50 16.92 -17.82
N ASP A 656 -24.74 15.73 -17.27
CA ASP A 656 -25.00 15.53 -15.84
C ASP A 656 -23.76 15.89 -15.00
N LEU A 657 -22.55 15.50 -15.43
CA LEU A 657 -21.29 15.88 -14.76
C LEU A 657 -21.06 17.39 -14.83
N VAL A 658 -21.29 18.00 -16.00
CA VAL A 658 -21.16 19.46 -16.19
C VAL A 658 -22.15 20.21 -15.29
N ALA A 659 -23.41 19.76 -15.24
CA ALA A 659 -24.44 20.36 -14.40
C ALA A 659 -24.09 20.21 -12.90
N TYR A 660 -23.67 19.02 -12.49
CA TYR A 660 -23.27 18.71 -11.13
C TYR A 660 -22.07 19.54 -10.68
N HIS A 661 -21.02 19.61 -11.49
CA HIS A 661 -19.86 20.48 -11.23
C HIS A 661 -20.30 21.94 -11.06
N ARG A 662 -21.04 22.48 -12.04
CA ARG A 662 -21.52 23.87 -11.99
C ARG A 662 -22.34 24.17 -10.74
N GLU A 663 -23.17 23.25 -10.29
CA GLU A 663 -24.06 23.44 -9.14
C GLU A 663 -23.36 23.25 -7.78
N ARG A 664 -22.48 22.25 -7.69
CA ARG A 664 -21.96 21.75 -6.41
C ARG A 664 -20.51 22.18 -6.12
N TRP A 665 -19.69 22.37 -7.14
CA TRP A 665 -18.30 22.81 -6.99
C TRP A 665 -18.23 24.33 -6.89
N LYS A 666 -18.43 24.83 -5.67
CA LYS A 666 -18.48 26.26 -5.37
C LYS A 666 -17.52 26.64 -4.23
N PRO A 667 -16.88 27.83 -4.28
CA PRO A 667 -15.90 28.26 -3.28
C PRO A 667 -16.48 28.38 -1.87
N GLY A 668 -17.69 28.92 -1.73
CA GLY A 668 -18.37 29.12 -0.44
C GLY A 668 -18.85 27.84 0.24
N SER A 669 -18.72 26.69 -0.42
CA SER A 669 -18.97 25.36 0.14
C SER A 669 -17.76 24.45 -0.06
N SER A 670 -16.55 25.05 0.00
CA SER A 670 -15.27 24.37 -0.15
C SER A 670 -14.24 24.87 0.86
N ALA A 671 -13.23 24.05 1.12
CA ALA A 671 -12.06 24.41 1.89
C ALA A 671 -10.80 23.87 1.21
N ILE A 672 -9.70 24.62 1.31
CA ILE A 672 -8.36 24.17 0.93
C ILE A 672 -7.49 24.06 2.18
N VAL A 673 -6.86 22.91 2.36
CA VAL A 673 -6.02 22.58 3.51
C VAL A 673 -4.58 22.48 3.03
N PHE A 674 -3.68 23.19 3.70
CA PHE A 674 -2.24 23.13 3.49
C PHE A 674 -1.56 22.55 4.74
N VAL A 675 -0.72 21.54 4.56
CA VAL A 675 0.14 21.00 5.62
C VAL A 675 1.57 20.93 5.12
N GLY A 676 2.50 21.69 5.73
CA GLY A 676 3.90 21.72 5.31
C GLY A 676 4.56 23.10 5.47
N ASP A 677 5.61 23.35 4.70
CA ASP A 677 6.43 24.57 4.78
C ASP A 677 5.71 25.79 4.16
N LEU A 678 4.59 26.18 4.75
CA LEU A 678 3.74 27.29 4.34
C LEU A 678 2.99 27.83 5.57
N ASP A 679 3.07 29.14 5.79
CA ASP A 679 2.32 29.83 6.83
C ASP A 679 0.92 30.26 6.33
N LEU A 680 0.09 30.79 7.24
CA LEU A 680 -1.27 31.21 6.89
C LEU A 680 -1.30 32.35 5.86
N ASP A 681 -0.41 33.33 5.98
CA ASP A 681 -0.34 34.46 5.05
C ASP A 681 0.06 34.00 3.65
N GLY A 682 1.05 33.11 3.54
CA GLY A 682 1.45 32.47 2.28
C GLY A 682 0.35 31.61 1.68
N ALA A 683 -0.36 30.84 2.50
CA ALA A 683 -1.51 30.04 2.05
C ALA A 683 -2.66 30.91 1.54
N LEU A 684 -3.01 32.00 2.24
CA LEU A 684 -4.03 32.95 1.80
C LEU A 684 -3.62 33.65 0.51
N ALA A 685 -2.37 34.05 0.38
CA ALA A 685 -1.85 34.70 -0.83
C ALA A 685 -1.91 33.75 -2.04
N ILE A 686 -1.44 32.52 -1.90
CA ILE A 686 -1.37 31.57 -3.02
C ILE A 686 -2.76 31.00 -3.37
N ALA A 687 -3.61 30.73 -2.38
CA ALA A 687 -5.01 30.37 -2.62
C ALA A 687 -5.78 31.54 -3.25
N GLY A 688 -5.54 32.78 -2.79
CA GLY A 688 -6.13 33.98 -3.39
C GLY A 688 -5.69 34.22 -4.83
N LYS A 689 -4.43 33.91 -5.17
CA LYS A 689 -3.91 34.00 -6.53
C LYS A 689 -4.62 33.05 -7.49
N HIS A 690 -4.80 31.78 -7.09
CA HIS A 690 -5.29 30.74 -7.99
C HIS A 690 -6.79 30.51 -7.93
N PHE A 691 -7.42 30.69 -6.78
CA PHE A 691 -8.86 30.48 -6.57
C PHE A 691 -9.64 31.76 -6.28
N GLY A 692 -9.01 32.94 -6.24
CA GLY A 692 -9.70 34.19 -5.92
C GLY A 692 -10.75 34.61 -6.97
N SER A 693 -10.60 34.15 -8.22
CA SER A 693 -11.57 34.32 -9.30
C SER A 693 -12.70 33.29 -9.29
N TRP A 694 -12.53 32.18 -8.54
CA TRP A 694 -13.55 31.14 -8.48
C TRP A 694 -14.85 31.72 -7.96
N SER A 695 -15.95 31.54 -8.71
CA SER A 695 -17.22 32.25 -8.49
C SER A 695 -18.39 31.29 -8.30
N GLY A 696 -19.50 31.80 -7.75
CA GLY A 696 -20.75 31.06 -7.61
C GLY A 696 -21.22 30.80 -6.18
N GLY A 697 -20.61 31.44 -5.17
CA GLY A 697 -21.10 31.43 -3.78
C GLY A 697 -20.95 30.07 -3.10
N ALA A 698 -21.94 29.67 -2.29
CA ALA A 698 -22.02 28.32 -1.71
C ALA A 698 -23.02 27.47 -2.49
N ALA A 699 -22.75 26.17 -2.63
CA ALA A 699 -23.71 25.23 -3.18
C ALA A 699 -24.97 25.13 -2.27
N PRO A 700 -26.13 24.77 -2.81
CA PRO A 700 -27.32 24.51 -2.01
C PRO A 700 -27.05 23.48 -0.91
N ALA A 701 -27.56 23.71 0.29
CA ALA A 701 -27.51 22.73 1.37
C ALA A 701 -28.21 21.44 0.91
N LEU A 702 -27.61 20.29 1.23
CA LEU A 702 -28.26 19.00 0.97
C LEU A 702 -29.39 18.82 1.98
N GLU A 703 -30.61 18.60 1.50
CA GLU A 703 -31.71 18.21 2.37
C GLU A 703 -31.60 16.73 2.68
N VAL A 704 -31.42 16.39 3.96
CA VAL A 704 -31.36 15.01 4.44
C VAL A 704 -32.68 14.72 5.19
N PRO A 705 -33.65 14.02 4.56
CA PRO A 705 -34.88 13.65 5.24
C PRO A 705 -34.61 12.59 6.33
N PRO A 706 -35.56 12.29 7.22
CA PRO A 706 -35.44 11.13 8.09
C PRO A 706 -35.29 9.83 7.26
N PRO A 707 -34.48 8.86 7.72
CA PRO A 707 -34.30 7.60 7.00
C PRO A 707 -35.60 6.79 6.94
N THR A 708 -35.84 6.17 5.79
CA THR A 708 -36.88 5.13 5.64
C THR A 708 -36.21 3.77 5.83
N ALA A 709 -35.79 3.51 7.07
CA ALA A 709 -35.03 2.31 7.41
C ALA A 709 -35.85 1.03 7.17
N ALA A 710 -35.14 -0.02 6.79
CA ALA A 710 -35.67 -1.35 6.66
C ALA A 710 -36.32 -1.80 7.99
N ALA A 711 -37.43 -2.53 7.90
CA ALA A 711 -38.17 -2.96 9.08
C ALA A 711 -37.24 -3.72 10.04
N PRO A 712 -37.18 -3.33 11.33
CA PRO A 712 -36.27 -3.94 12.28
C PRO A 712 -36.71 -5.37 12.61
N GLY A 713 -35.77 -6.20 13.09
CA GLY A 713 -36.02 -7.61 13.39
C GLY A 713 -36.26 -8.50 12.16
N LYS A 714 -36.09 -7.96 10.95
CA LYS A 714 -36.10 -8.73 9.70
C LYS A 714 -34.71 -9.14 9.27
N ILE A 715 -34.67 -10.24 8.53
CA ILE A 715 -33.47 -10.74 7.86
C ILE A 715 -33.65 -10.49 6.36
N TYR A 716 -32.77 -9.68 5.80
CA TYR A 716 -32.71 -9.41 4.37
C TYR A 716 -31.69 -10.35 3.74
N LEU A 717 -32.08 -11.06 2.69
CA LEU A 717 -31.23 -12.05 2.02
C LEU A 717 -31.03 -11.69 0.56
N VAL A 718 -29.78 -11.47 0.16
CA VAL A 718 -29.37 -11.35 -1.25
C VAL A 718 -28.78 -12.67 -1.70
N ASP A 719 -29.37 -13.26 -2.75
CA ASP A 719 -28.88 -14.53 -3.30
C ASP A 719 -27.55 -14.33 -4.03
N ARG A 720 -26.54 -15.10 -3.62
CA ARG A 720 -25.26 -15.24 -4.31
C ARG A 720 -24.98 -16.71 -4.55
N GLN A 721 -25.28 -17.18 -5.76
CA GLN A 721 -25.09 -18.58 -6.13
C GLN A 721 -23.63 -19.01 -5.97
N ASP A 722 -23.42 -20.22 -5.46
CA ASP A 722 -22.11 -20.84 -5.24
C ASP A 722 -21.16 -20.06 -4.29
N ALA A 723 -21.72 -19.18 -3.46
CA ALA A 723 -20.98 -18.47 -2.42
C ALA A 723 -20.21 -19.44 -1.51
N ALA A 724 -18.88 -19.38 -1.55
CA ALA A 724 -18.00 -20.17 -0.69
C ALA A 724 -18.12 -19.78 0.80
N GLN A 725 -18.50 -18.53 1.06
CA GLN A 725 -18.80 -17.97 2.38
C GLN A 725 -20.03 -17.05 2.27
N SER A 726 -20.80 -16.94 3.35
CA SER A 726 -21.84 -15.91 3.46
C SER A 726 -21.24 -14.65 4.08
N VAL A 727 -21.80 -13.49 3.77
CA VAL A 727 -21.50 -12.25 4.50
C VAL A 727 -22.71 -11.91 5.35
N VAL A 728 -22.50 -11.76 6.66
CA VAL A 728 -23.51 -11.23 7.58
C VAL A 728 -23.15 -9.78 7.87
N SER A 729 -24.15 -8.90 7.81
CA SER A 729 -24.04 -7.51 8.20
C SER A 729 -25.24 -7.13 9.06
N GLN A 730 -25.00 -6.94 10.35
CA GLN A 730 -25.95 -6.32 11.27
C GLN A 730 -25.75 -4.80 11.25
N PHE A 731 -26.83 -4.05 11.30
CA PHE A 731 -26.78 -2.60 11.30
C PHE A 731 -27.96 -1.96 12.01
N LEU A 732 -27.71 -0.76 12.54
CA LEU A 732 -28.66 0.04 13.27
C LEU A 732 -28.28 1.53 13.17
N PRO A 733 -29.19 2.46 13.50
CA PRO A 733 -28.88 3.89 13.49
C PRO A 733 -27.72 4.25 14.44
N ALA A 734 -26.85 5.15 14.00
CA ALA A 734 -25.84 5.81 14.83
C ALA A 734 -26.13 7.31 14.94
N PRO A 735 -25.57 7.99 15.96
CA PRO A 735 -25.68 9.43 16.04
C PRO A 735 -24.95 10.12 14.88
N ALA A 736 -25.34 11.37 14.63
CA ALA A 736 -24.55 12.29 13.83
C ALA A 736 -23.13 12.47 14.41
N ALA A 737 -22.18 12.87 13.56
CA ALA A 737 -20.77 13.02 13.93
C ALA A 737 -20.54 14.00 15.10
N GLY A 738 -21.36 15.06 15.20
CA GLY A 738 -21.29 16.05 16.29
C GLY A 738 -22.04 15.71 17.58
N SER A 739 -22.38 14.43 17.80
CA SER A 739 -23.10 14.00 19.01
C SER A 739 -22.20 13.99 20.24
N ASP A 740 -22.75 14.41 21.38
CA ASP A 740 -22.10 14.32 22.70
C ASP A 740 -21.73 12.88 23.11
N ASP A 741 -22.38 11.87 22.50
CA ASP A 741 -22.09 10.46 22.76
C ASP A 741 -20.89 9.91 21.97
N ARG A 742 -20.26 10.70 21.08
CA ARG A 742 -19.26 10.22 20.11
C ARG A 742 -18.17 9.36 20.76
N TYR A 743 -17.41 9.92 21.70
CA TYR A 743 -16.28 9.19 22.30
C TYR A 743 -16.74 7.98 23.12
N ALA A 744 -17.87 8.10 23.81
CA ALA A 744 -18.44 7.02 24.59
C ALA A 744 -18.91 5.86 23.70
N LEU A 745 -19.49 6.17 22.54
CA LEU A 745 -19.93 5.18 21.57
C LEU A 745 -18.75 4.57 20.79
N GLU A 746 -17.72 5.36 20.46
CA GLU A 746 -16.46 4.86 19.87
C GLU A 746 -15.78 3.83 20.79
N LEU A 747 -15.75 4.08 22.11
CA LEU A 747 -15.22 3.12 23.08
C LEU A 747 -16.13 1.89 23.25
N ALA A 748 -17.45 2.07 23.19
CA ALA A 748 -18.38 0.94 23.19
C ALA A 748 -18.19 0.05 21.94
N ASP A 749 -18.02 0.65 20.76
CA ASP A 749 -17.72 -0.05 19.53
C ASP A 749 -16.36 -0.76 19.57
N ALA A 750 -15.34 -0.10 20.14
CA ALA A 750 -14.02 -0.68 20.31
C ALA A 750 -14.00 -1.93 21.21
N VAL A 751 -14.99 -2.08 22.11
CA VAL A 751 -15.24 -3.32 22.87
C VAL A 751 -16.02 -4.34 22.04
N TRP A 752 -17.04 -3.87 21.31
CA TRP A 752 -17.95 -4.75 20.56
C TRP A 752 -17.26 -5.46 19.40
N GLY A 753 -16.62 -4.72 18.50
CA GLY A 753 -16.00 -5.24 17.27
C GLY A 753 -15.01 -4.31 16.56
N GLY A 754 -14.93 -3.03 16.95
CA GLY A 754 -14.09 -2.01 16.30
C GLY A 754 -12.63 -1.98 16.77
N GLY A 755 -12.30 -2.75 17.81
CA GLY A 755 -10.95 -2.82 18.39
C GLY A 755 -10.02 -3.88 17.78
N GLY A 756 -10.44 -4.65 16.78
CA GLY A 756 -9.66 -5.77 16.22
C GLY A 756 -10.02 -7.13 16.83
N PHE A 757 -9.13 -8.13 16.74
CA PHE A 757 -9.47 -9.53 17.05
C PHE A 757 -9.78 -9.84 18.53
N GLY A 758 -9.36 -8.99 19.47
CA GLY A 758 -9.65 -9.17 20.90
C GLY A 758 -11.02 -8.61 21.35
N THR A 759 -11.94 -8.37 20.43
CA THR A 759 -13.26 -7.78 20.69
C THR A 759 -14.33 -8.84 20.89
N ARG A 760 -15.46 -8.50 21.52
CA ARG A 760 -16.55 -9.45 21.81
C ARG A 760 -16.98 -10.25 20.59
N LEU A 761 -17.20 -9.58 19.46
CA LEU A 761 -17.62 -10.23 18.22
C LEU A 761 -16.57 -11.21 17.69
N ASN A 762 -15.28 -10.87 17.74
CA ASN A 762 -14.24 -11.80 17.29
C ASN A 762 -14.00 -12.94 18.30
N LEU A 763 -13.98 -12.65 19.60
CA LEU A 763 -13.87 -13.68 20.62
C LEU A 763 -15.03 -14.68 20.55
N ASN A 764 -16.24 -14.23 20.19
CA ASN A 764 -17.37 -15.11 19.94
C ASN A 764 -17.24 -15.83 18.57
N LEU A 765 -17.33 -15.10 17.46
CA LEU A 765 -17.46 -15.72 16.13
C LEU A 765 -16.18 -16.37 15.60
N ARG A 766 -14.99 -15.87 15.96
CA ARG A 766 -13.70 -16.40 15.52
C ARG A 766 -13.11 -17.37 16.53
N GLU A 767 -12.92 -16.94 17.78
CA GLU A 767 -12.22 -17.76 18.78
C GLU A 767 -13.09 -18.87 19.38
N ASP A 768 -14.30 -18.55 19.87
CA ASP A 768 -15.18 -19.53 20.53
C ASP A 768 -15.88 -20.44 19.52
N LYS A 769 -16.41 -19.87 18.42
CA LYS A 769 -17.23 -20.61 17.45
C LYS A 769 -16.49 -21.09 16.20
N GLY A 770 -15.40 -20.43 15.80
CA GLY A 770 -14.69 -20.72 14.54
C GLY A 770 -15.53 -20.45 13.28
N TYR A 771 -16.62 -19.68 13.36
CA TYR A 771 -17.52 -19.41 12.24
C TYR A 771 -16.95 -18.41 11.25
N SER A 772 -16.00 -17.58 11.68
CA SER A 772 -15.38 -16.54 10.88
C SER A 772 -13.87 -16.50 11.08
N TYR A 773 -13.14 -16.05 10.06
CA TYR A 773 -11.74 -15.66 10.20
C TYR A 773 -11.59 -14.32 10.95
N GLY A 774 -12.60 -13.46 10.86
CA GLY A 774 -12.59 -12.13 11.42
C GLY A 774 -13.86 -11.37 11.04
N VAL A 775 -14.45 -10.73 12.04
CA VAL A 775 -15.59 -9.82 11.87
C VAL A 775 -15.23 -8.47 12.45
N PHE A 776 -15.87 -7.41 11.97
CA PHE A 776 -15.54 -6.06 12.41
C PHE A 776 -16.83 -5.29 12.66
N SER A 777 -16.76 -4.33 13.58
CA SER A 777 -17.77 -3.29 13.71
C SER A 777 -17.17 -1.92 13.50
N GLY A 778 -18.02 -0.94 13.24
CA GLY A 778 -17.61 0.43 13.05
C GLY A 778 -18.81 1.33 12.80
N MET A 779 -18.56 2.63 12.79
CA MET A 779 -19.57 3.63 12.53
C MET A 779 -19.30 4.36 11.23
N ALA A 780 -20.37 4.64 10.49
CA ALA A 780 -20.39 5.60 9.42
C ALA A 780 -21.27 6.78 9.88
N GLN A 781 -20.63 7.77 10.50
CA GLN A 781 -21.30 8.97 10.99
C GLN A 781 -21.20 10.08 9.94
N TYR A 782 -22.28 10.84 9.81
CA TYR A 782 -22.43 11.97 8.92
C TYR A 782 -23.00 13.15 9.70
N ARG A 783 -23.18 14.30 9.06
CA ARG A 783 -23.69 15.51 9.71
C ARG A 783 -25.10 15.36 10.28
N ASP A 784 -25.98 14.67 9.57
CA ASP A 784 -27.42 14.59 9.90
C ASP A 784 -27.84 13.19 10.38
N GLY A 785 -26.88 12.32 10.71
CA GLY A 785 -27.14 10.99 11.24
C GLY A 785 -26.01 10.01 10.95
N GLY A 786 -26.23 8.73 11.19
CA GLY A 786 -25.21 7.73 10.92
C GLY A 786 -25.74 6.32 11.00
N LEU A 787 -24.81 5.39 10.80
CA LEU A 787 -25.00 3.95 10.81
C LEU A 787 -23.94 3.33 11.72
N TRP A 788 -24.37 2.50 12.68
CA TRP A 788 -23.48 1.61 13.41
C TRP A 788 -23.67 0.22 12.82
N PHE A 789 -22.58 -0.45 12.44
CA PHE A 789 -22.67 -1.73 11.77
C PHE A 789 -21.63 -2.70 12.29
N ALA A 790 -21.94 -3.98 12.16
CA ALA A 790 -21.03 -5.09 12.38
C ALA A 790 -21.21 -6.14 11.29
N GLY A 791 -20.12 -6.80 10.90
CA GLY A 791 -20.21 -7.83 9.88
C GLY A 791 -18.87 -8.41 9.44
N GLY A 792 -18.96 -9.42 8.59
CA GLY A 792 -17.81 -10.11 8.02
C GLY A 792 -18.21 -11.38 7.30
N GLY A 793 -17.23 -12.03 6.67
CA GLY A 793 -17.40 -13.35 6.06
C GLY A 793 -17.54 -14.44 7.11
N VAL A 794 -18.52 -15.32 6.95
CA VAL A 794 -18.76 -16.49 7.80
C VAL A 794 -18.87 -17.74 6.92
N GLN A 795 -18.59 -18.90 7.51
CA GLN A 795 -18.81 -20.19 6.83
C GLN A 795 -20.28 -20.32 6.42
N THR A 796 -20.55 -20.69 5.16
CA THR A 796 -21.90 -20.69 4.59
C THR A 796 -22.87 -21.59 5.38
N ASP A 797 -22.41 -22.74 5.87
CA ASP A 797 -23.20 -23.68 6.68
C ASP A 797 -23.40 -23.22 8.13
N LYS A 798 -22.77 -22.11 8.55
CA LYS A 798 -22.91 -21.47 9.88
C LYS A 798 -23.62 -20.12 9.81
N THR A 799 -24.28 -19.81 8.70
CA THR A 799 -24.89 -18.49 8.47
C THR A 799 -25.99 -18.18 9.50
N LYS A 800 -26.91 -19.13 9.74
CA LYS A 800 -28.01 -18.97 10.70
C LYS A 800 -27.46 -18.73 12.11
N GLU A 801 -26.52 -19.57 12.53
CA GLU A 801 -25.91 -19.52 13.84
C GLU A 801 -25.15 -18.20 14.03
N SER A 802 -24.38 -17.77 13.03
CA SER A 802 -23.67 -16.49 13.06
C SER A 802 -24.63 -15.30 13.22
N VAL A 803 -25.77 -15.31 12.53
CA VAL A 803 -26.82 -14.28 12.68
C VAL A 803 -27.34 -14.23 14.12
N VAL A 804 -27.59 -15.38 14.74
CA VAL A 804 -28.01 -15.46 16.15
C VAL A 804 -26.93 -14.88 17.06
N GLU A 805 -25.65 -15.18 16.85
CA GLU A 805 -24.54 -14.65 17.66
C GLU A 805 -24.39 -13.13 17.53
N PHE A 806 -24.53 -12.56 16.33
CA PHE A 806 -24.55 -11.11 16.14
C PHE A 806 -25.70 -10.44 16.93
N VAL A 807 -26.90 -11.03 16.91
CA VAL A 807 -28.04 -10.53 17.70
C VAL A 807 -27.75 -10.62 19.19
N GLN A 808 -27.23 -11.74 19.66
CA GLN A 808 -26.93 -11.96 21.06
C GLN A 808 -25.82 -11.05 21.59
N GLU A 809 -24.75 -10.80 20.82
CA GLU A 809 -23.69 -9.87 21.24
C GLU A 809 -24.19 -8.42 21.30
N LEU A 810 -25.07 -8.03 20.38
CA LEU A 810 -25.73 -6.72 20.43
C LEU A 810 -26.68 -6.62 21.63
N ASP A 811 -27.54 -7.64 21.85
CA ASP A 811 -28.40 -7.74 23.05
C ASP A 811 -27.56 -7.63 24.33
N ALA A 812 -26.42 -8.33 24.36
CA ALA A 812 -25.53 -8.37 25.51
C ALA A 812 -24.98 -6.98 25.85
N ILE A 813 -24.35 -6.31 24.88
CA ILE A 813 -23.74 -5.00 25.11
C ILE A 813 -24.77 -3.90 25.40
N ALA A 814 -26.02 -4.08 24.94
CA ALA A 814 -27.14 -3.20 25.22
C ALA A 814 -27.59 -3.19 26.70
N GLY A 815 -27.35 -4.27 27.46
CA GLY A 815 -27.89 -4.35 28.82
C GLY A 815 -27.47 -5.56 29.65
N PRO A 816 -27.96 -6.78 29.36
CA PRO A 816 -27.78 -7.96 30.21
C PRO A 816 -26.31 -8.31 30.52
N ARG A 817 -25.36 -7.92 29.67
CA ARG A 817 -23.91 -8.06 29.93
C ARG A 817 -23.21 -6.75 29.56
N PRO A 818 -23.27 -5.73 30.43
CA PRO A 818 -22.71 -4.42 30.13
C PRO A 818 -21.18 -4.53 29.98
N ILE A 819 -20.56 -3.53 29.34
CA ILE A 819 -19.10 -3.44 29.17
C ILE A 819 -18.43 -3.60 30.54
N SER A 820 -17.45 -4.50 30.67
CA SER A 820 -16.69 -4.68 31.91
C SER A 820 -15.64 -3.58 32.07
N GLU A 821 -15.07 -3.45 33.27
CA GLU A 821 -13.97 -2.50 33.50
C GLU A 821 -12.72 -2.88 32.69
N GLU A 822 -12.39 -4.17 32.64
CA GLU A 822 -11.25 -4.68 31.85
C GLU A 822 -11.41 -4.44 30.34
N GLU A 823 -12.60 -4.72 29.80
CA GLU A 823 -12.92 -4.47 28.40
C GLU A 823 -12.78 -2.99 28.05
N PHE A 824 -13.32 -2.13 28.92
CA PHE A 824 -13.27 -0.69 28.76
C PHE A 824 -11.84 -0.14 28.82
N GLU A 825 -11.07 -0.49 29.84
CA GLU A 825 -9.69 -0.02 29.99
C GLU A 825 -8.80 -0.53 28.85
N THR A 826 -9.00 -1.78 28.39
CA THR A 826 -8.27 -2.31 27.24
C THR A 826 -8.59 -1.54 25.96
N ALA A 827 -9.87 -1.27 25.70
CA ALA A 827 -10.31 -0.52 24.52
C ALA A 827 -9.82 0.94 24.56
N LYS A 828 -9.91 1.57 25.74
CA LYS A 828 -9.47 2.94 25.99
C LYS A 828 -7.97 3.10 25.80
N LEU A 829 -7.15 2.29 26.47
CA LEU A 829 -5.70 2.34 26.34
C LEU A 829 -5.25 2.05 24.90
N ARG A 830 -5.89 1.11 24.19
CA ARG A 830 -5.61 0.85 22.78
C ARG A 830 -5.84 2.08 21.92
N LYS A 831 -6.96 2.77 22.10
CA LYS A 831 -7.30 4.00 21.36
C LYS A 831 -6.35 5.14 21.70
N GLU A 832 -6.11 5.40 22.99
CA GLU A 832 -5.19 6.45 23.45
C GLU A 832 -3.78 6.26 22.90
N ARG A 833 -3.22 5.04 23.02
CA ARG A 833 -1.85 4.73 22.57
C ARG A 833 -1.70 4.75 21.05
N GLY A 834 -2.78 4.47 20.31
CA GLY A 834 -2.77 4.45 18.84
C GLY A 834 -2.99 5.82 18.19
N TYR A 835 -3.60 6.78 18.89
CA TYR A 835 -4.10 8.03 18.27
C TYR A 835 -3.00 8.89 17.64
N ALA A 836 -1.85 9.02 18.31
CA ALA A 836 -0.76 9.88 17.85
C ALA A 836 -0.19 9.49 16.47
N GLN A 837 -0.27 8.20 16.08
CA GLN A 837 0.23 7.69 14.79
C GLN A 837 -0.50 8.29 13.58
N GLN A 838 -1.70 8.86 13.78
CA GLN A 838 -2.46 9.50 12.71
C GLN A 838 -1.87 10.85 12.27
N PHE A 839 -0.89 11.39 12.99
CA PHE A 839 -0.34 12.73 12.77
C PHE A 839 1.09 12.75 12.22
N GLU A 840 1.65 11.58 11.90
CA GLU A 840 3.04 11.42 11.42
C GLU A 840 3.25 12.08 10.05
N ALA A 841 2.45 11.71 9.05
CA ALA A 841 2.59 12.19 7.68
C ALA A 841 1.72 13.43 7.36
N TYR A 842 2.20 14.30 6.47
CA TYR A 842 1.53 15.58 6.13
C TYR A 842 0.13 15.34 5.55
N GLN A 843 0.00 14.40 4.61
CA GLN A 843 -1.30 14.03 4.05
C GLN A 843 -2.23 13.39 5.09
N ARG A 844 -1.72 12.64 6.07
CA ARG A 844 -2.57 12.09 7.14
C ARG A 844 -3.17 13.21 8.00
N VAL A 845 -2.38 14.23 8.35
CA VAL A 845 -2.89 15.43 9.05
C VAL A 845 -3.92 16.17 8.20
N ALA A 846 -3.65 16.35 6.90
CA ALA A 846 -4.60 16.98 5.98
C ALA A 846 -5.93 16.21 5.92
N ASN A 847 -5.88 14.88 5.90
CA ASN A 847 -7.09 14.03 5.89
C ASN A 847 -7.92 14.18 7.17
N GLN A 848 -7.30 14.35 8.35
CA GLN A 848 -8.02 14.62 9.59
C GLN A 848 -8.80 15.94 9.50
N ILE A 849 -8.16 17.02 9.03
CA ILE A 849 -8.78 18.34 8.85
C ILE A 849 -9.92 18.27 7.83
N VAL A 850 -9.71 17.57 6.71
CA VAL A 850 -10.74 17.32 5.69
C VAL A 850 -11.94 16.57 6.28
N GLY A 851 -11.71 15.56 7.11
CA GLY A 851 -12.75 14.82 7.83
C GLY A 851 -13.57 15.73 8.73
N LEU A 852 -12.90 16.46 9.65
CA LEU A 852 -13.57 17.41 10.55
C LEU A 852 -14.37 18.47 9.80
N TRP A 853 -13.81 19.03 8.72
CA TRP A 853 -14.52 20.01 7.91
C TRP A 853 -15.75 19.39 7.23
N THR A 854 -15.61 18.18 6.69
CA THR A 854 -16.72 17.43 6.07
C THR A 854 -17.85 17.22 7.08
N ASP A 855 -17.51 16.81 8.29
CA ASP A 855 -18.45 16.51 9.37
C ASP A 855 -19.00 17.76 10.07
N GLY A 856 -18.48 18.95 9.72
CA GLY A 856 -18.89 20.23 10.31
C GLY A 856 -18.40 20.41 11.75
N LEU A 857 -17.32 19.73 12.12
CA LEU A 857 -16.69 19.79 13.44
C LEU A 857 -15.60 20.86 13.50
N PRO A 858 -15.36 21.45 14.68
CA PRO A 858 -14.29 22.43 14.85
C PRO A 858 -12.91 21.77 14.75
N MET A 859 -11.90 22.47 14.22
CA MET A 859 -10.53 21.93 14.13
C MET A 859 -9.88 21.65 15.49
N THR A 860 -10.42 22.22 16.57
CA THR A 860 -10.02 21.90 17.95
C THR A 860 -10.30 20.44 18.32
N GLU A 861 -11.14 19.75 17.55
CA GLU A 861 -11.49 18.35 17.75
C GLU A 861 -10.26 17.43 17.65
N LEU A 862 -9.20 17.82 16.93
CA LEU A 862 -7.94 17.05 16.87
C LEU A 862 -7.32 16.83 18.26
N GLN A 863 -7.46 17.78 19.18
CA GLN A 863 -7.07 17.59 20.58
C GLN A 863 -8.23 17.05 21.41
N ALA A 864 -9.45 17.54 21.17
CA ALA A 864 -10.61 17.17 21.97
C ALA A 864 -10.95 15.68 21.89
N GLU A 865 -10.63 15.00 20.79
CA GLU A 865 -10.81 13.55 20.68
C GLU A 865 -9.89 12.78 21.63
N ALA A 866 -8.60 13.13 21.69
CA ALA A 866 -7.66 12.53 22.64
C ALA A 866 -8.09 12.78 24.10
N ASP A 867 -8.43 14.03 24.41
CA ASP A 867 -8.85 14.43 25.75
C ASP A 867 -10.21 13.80 26.12
N GLY A 868 -11.11 13.69 25.14
CA GLY A 868 -12.46 13.15 25.28
C GLY A 868 -12.47 11.65 25.51
N VAL A 869 -11.65 10.90 24.75
CA VAL A 869 -11.42 9.46 24.99
C VAL A 869 -10.83 9.26 26.39
N ALA A 870 -9.82 10.06 26.76
CA ALA A 870 -9.19 9.99 28.08
C ALA A 870 -10.13 10.36 29.24
N ALA A 871 -11.04 11.31 29.04
CA ALA A 871 -12.01 11.73 30.04
C ALA A 871 -13.24 10.80 30.13
N THR A 872 -13.51 10.02 29.08
CA THR A 872 -14.66 9.11 29.05
C THR A 872 -14.51 8.07 30.17
N THR A 873 -15.63 7.83 30.85
CA THR A 873 -15.77 6.86 31.93
C THR A 873 -16.52 5.61 31.47
N LEU A 874 -16.31 4.49 32.14
CA LEU A 874 -17.06 3.26 31.92
C LEU A 874 -18.58 3.47 31.99
N ALA A 875 -19.06 4.32 32.90
CA ALA A 875 -20.48 4.63 33.04
C ALA A 875 -21.05 5.32 31.78
N GLN A 876 -20.29 6.24 31.18
CA GLN A 876 -20.66 6.88 29.93
C GLN A 876 -20.65 5.90 28.76
N ALA A 877 -19.61 5.05 28.64
CA ALA A 877 -19.56 4.02 27.59
C ALA A 877 -20.73 3.02 27.70
N ARG A 878 -21.11 2.60 28.91
CA ARG A 878 -22.30 1.76 29.14
C ARG A 878 -23.60 2.47 28.81
N ALA A 879 -23.72 3.76 29.16
CA ALA A 879 -24.89 4.54 28.83
C ALA A 879 -25.04 4.73 27.32
N ALA A 880 -23.95 5.01 26.61
CA ALA A 880 -23.91 5.09 25.15
C ALA A 880 -24.25 3.75 24.51
N ALA A 881 -23.66 2.64 24.98
CA ALA A 881 -23.98 1.30 24.51
C ALA A 881 -25.47 0.98 24.71
N SER A 882 -26.04 1.22 25.90
CA SER A 882 -27.46 0.95 26.17
C SER A 882 -28.41 1.84 25.36
N LYS A 883 -27.98 3.08 25.09
CA LYS A 883 -28.75 4.04 24.28
C LYS A 883 -28.76 3.66 22.80
N TRP A 884 -27.62 3.21 22.26
CA TRP A 884 -27.44 3.03 20.82
C TRP A 884 -27.48 1.58 20.36
N ALA A 885 -27.02 0.61 21.16
CA ALA A 885 -27.17 -0.81 20.86
C ALA A 885 -28.62 -1.20 21.13
N LYS A 886 -29.47 -1.06 20.11
CA LYS A 886 -30.90 -1.37 20.20
C LYS A 886 -31.24 -2.56 19.31
N PRO A 887 -31.24 -3.78 19.86
CA PRO A 887 -31.52 -5.01 19.12
C PRO A 887 -32.87 -5.01 18.41
N GLY A 888 -33.89 -4.45 19.06
CA GLY A 888 -35.22 -4.27 18.47
C GLY A 888 -35.31 -3.23 17.34
N GLU A 889 -34.23 -2.47 17.10
CA GLU A 889 -34.10 -1.53 15.97
C GLU A 889 -33.06 -2.03 14.94
N ALA A 890 -32.36 -3.13 15.23
CA ALA A 890 -31.36 -3.68 14.33
C ALA A 890 -32.00 -4.44 13.16
N ALA A 891 -31.40 -4.29 11.99
CA ALA A 891 -31.68 -5.09 10.81
C ALA A 891 -30.45 -5.92 10.45
N ILE A 892 -30.69 -7.03 9.76
CA ILE A 892 -29.65 -7.98 9.39
C ILE A 892 -29.73 -8.20 7.89
N LEU A 893 -28.59 -8.02 7.22
CA LEU A 893 -28.39 -8.38 5.84
C LEU A 893 -27.50 -9.61 5.76
N VAL A 894 -27.90 -10.57 4.93
CA VAL A 894 -27.12 -11.75 4.56
C VAL A 894 -26.91 -11.72 3.05
N VAL A 895 -25.66 -11.84 2.61
CA VAL A 895 -25.30 -12.08 1.21
C VAL A 895 -24.71 -13.48 1.12
N GLY A 896 -25.43 -14.43 0.53
CA GLY A 896 -25.05 -15.84 0.54
C GLY A 896 -25.87 -16.70 -0.42
N ASP A 897 -25.48 -17.95 -0.56
CA ASP A 897 -26.18 -18.90 -1.44
C ASP A 897 -27.56 -19.21 -0.86
N ARG A 898 -28.61 -18.62 -1.46
CA ARG A 898 -30.00 -18.70 -0.97
C ARG A 898 -30.43 -20.14 -0.75
N LYS A 899 -30.03 -21.06 -1.64
CA LYS A 899 -30.39 -22.48 -1.56
C LYS A 899 -29.85 -23.16 -0.31
N LYS A 900 -28.75 -22.65 0.24
CA LYS A 900 -28.08 -23.21 1.41
C LYS A 900 -28.53 -22.54 2.72
N VAL A 901 -28.86 -21.25 2.69
CA VAL A 901 -29.02 -20.45 3.93
C VAL A 901 -30.47 -20.09 4.25
N GLU A 902 -31.37 -19.97 3.26
CA GLU A 902 -32.70 -19.40 3.48
C GLU A 902 -33.54 -20.19 4.49
N ALA A 903 -33.58 -21.51 4.35
CA ALA A 903 -34.39 -22.36 5.23
C ALA A 903 -34.01 -22.17 6.71
N GLY A 904 -32.71 -22.12 7.02
CA GLY A 904 -32.22 -21.90 8.38
C GLY A 904 -32.50 -20.49 8.89
N LEU A 905 -32.38 -19.47 8.04
CA LEU A 905 -32.70 -18.09 8.42
C LEU A 905 -34.19 -17.92 8.74
N ARG A 906 -35.08 -18.61 8.03
CA ARG A 906 -36.53 -18.58 8.29
C ARG A 906 -36.94 -19.20 9.63
N GLU A 907 -36.09 -20.04 10.22
CA GLU A 907 -36.34 -20.58 11.56
C GLU A 907 -36.14 -19.55 12.67
N ILE A 908 -35.37 -18.49 12.41
CA ILE A 908 -34.95 -17.50 13.43
C ILE A 908 -35.53 -16.10 13.18
N GLY A 909 -36.07 -15.82 12.00
CA GLY A 909 -36.64 -14.52 11.69
C GLY A 909 -37.44 -14.49 10.39
N ASP A 910 -38.13 -13.38 10.17
CA ASP A 910 -38.82 -13.11 8.91
C ASP A 910 -37.80 -12.75 7.82
N VAL A 911 -37.74 -13.57 6.77
CA VAL A 911 -36.77 -13.42 5.67
C VAL A 911 -37.42 -12.72 4.48
N VAL A 912 -36.85 -11.57 4.11
CA VAL A 912 -37.16 -10.82 2.90
C VAL A 912 -36.03 -11.04 1.89
N VAL A 913 -36.36 -11.63 0.75
CA VAL A 913 -35.38 -11.87 -0.30
C VAL A 913 -35.26 -10.62 -1.18
N LEU A 914 -34.03 -10.21 -1.44
CA LEU A 914 -33.69 -9.05 -2.24
C LEU A 914 -32.79 -9.46 -3.41
N ASP A 915 -32.81 -8.67 -4.48
CA ASP A 915 -31.73 -8.65 -5.46
C ASP A 915 -30.53 -7.84 -4.94
N SER A 916 -29.44 -7.77 -5.72
CA SER A 916 -28.23 -7.03 -5.33
C SER A 916 -28.39 -5.50 -5.38
N GLU A 917 -29.57 -5.01 -5.76
CA GLU A 917 -29.99 -3.61 -5.78
C GLU A 917 -31.05 -3.33 -4.70
N ALA A 918 -31.18 -4.22 -3.71
CA ALA A 918 -32.07 -4.10 -2.57
C ALA A 918 -33.57 -4.12 -2.91
N ARG A 919 -33.97 -4.60 -4.09
CA ARG A 919 -35.39 -4.73 -4.48
C ARG A 919 -35.93 -6.11 -4.06
N PRO A 920 -37.14 -6.20 -3.46
CA PRO A 920 -37.74 -7.49 -3.12
C PRO A 920 -37.92 -8.40 -4.34
N VAL A 921 -37.60 -9.69 -4.14
CA VAL A 921 -37.78 -10.75 -5.15
C VAL A 921 -38.85 -11.72 -4.65
N GLU A 922 -39.78 -12.10 -5.52
CA GLU A 922 -40.84 -13.08 -5.21
C GLU A 922 -40.32 -14.50 -4.94
#